data_AF-A0A354FKR7-F1
#
_entry.id   AF-A0A354FKR7-F1
#
_cell.length_a   1.000
_cell.length_b   1.000
_cell.length_c   1.000
_cell.angle_alpha   90.00
_cell.angle_beta   90.00
_cell.angle_gamma   90.00
#
_symmetry.space_group_name_H-M   'P 1'
#
loop_
_entity.id
_entity.type
_entity.pdbx_description
1 polymer ?
#
loop_
_entity_poly.entity_id
_entity_poly.type
_entity_poly.pdbx_seq_one_letter_code
_entity_poly.pdbx_strand_id
1 'polypeptide(L)'
;MATAPSASAAKESGTPALSQELLKLIDSRRTLAWRQGKSGLEIQFVYLLAEIQFPKEKSEVWTLSHNTMDVENLERAMRRELEPIEEFFAEASLIWNRLGIRPVLLRAEEMQAKPYRFADLIFLSMTVPHWVTPLDRNGFILKATKILKQYRADNPESIIVAITKHPHFQLKKDPRFQQWTDITRETTGIGKKGRILELVTQQFTAPQTIRAYLNGTHTTQKLEDLLRAHDVQRDANALQQHQVNYRLLVIVHPGLYDTDAKRIEHRLENWGLKQVAVIQQTELRPELLREYEFFLLVNCGFPESFRDVREVQRITRRIFKVDNELPARLPKAPSRPFGIRNELEQRFLGLQEELKERLASPGFQALSENYSAYWKFVQERSANEMQVQALDLRLTGFDEAYFSLLQIVLLEATKQVHSGTQFGGIMRGLTRYLIVDDFRSHLVDFLVQHRFPRVKIHTMDSIELFQRFNEFKQQHPELNGPRAYQRFMRDDPEFQQYEVVVINAWNVETNGTLNVKLRLAPVSEGEEETILEPEDIILTSRNLHDVISTNPNELIQSILGDASGSERGEERRELDLVTRQIISHDDLTTVSRMMGVKKGKHYRLFQIEEEMAKLQQELQEQHNASVETEANKEQGGSWMSPLVEQRTALVETTALGCAIRWQELQNNTKAFNFLKIEAERTGERAEQVLRNMQVCVVSNNPKLPTKHLLASFSEDAGLQQLTELPLPQDIPDLGFTLYVLDLDPEHLPLNKVLAFLRGRNRTKMSHIPVVLLASPEIHKQITPQIKAQLGHLIGIQTPPEGDGTPMQYLLESLDDPELVKYFIQGLLRLDPETGAPPT
;
A
#
# COMPACT_ATOMS: atom_id res chain seq x y z
N MET A 1 65.41 42.60 33.95
CA MET A 1 65.43 42.25 35.39
C MET A 1 64.01 42.09 35.88
N ALA A 2 63.62 40.85 36.15
CA ALA A 2 62.62 40.40 37.14
C ALA A 2 62.39 38.91 36.86
N THR A 3 62.56 38.11 37.89
CA THR A 3 62.88 36.68 37.94
C THR A 3 61.68 35.76 37.71
N ALA A 4 61.97 34.55 37.22
CA ALA A 4 61.05 33.43 37.12
C ALA A 4 60.49 32.97 38.49
N PRO A 5 59.30 32.35 38.54
CA PRO A 5 58.94 31.46 39.64
C PRO A 5 59.38 30.03 39.32
N SER A 6 60.04 29.45 40.32
CA SER A 6 60.66 28.13 40.40
C SER A 6 59.65 26.98 40.52
N ALA A 7 60.05 25.83 39.99
CA ALA A 7 59.54 24.53 40.37
C ALA A 7 59.93 24.20 41.82
N SER A 8 58.96 24.13 42.73
CA SER A 8 58.97 23.27 43.93
C SER A 8 57.67 23.41 44.74
N ALA A 9 56.66 22.59 44.46
CA ALA A 9 55.58 22.22 45.38
C ALA A 9 54.67 21.18 44.72
N ALA A 10 55.16 19.95 44.59
CA ALA A 10 54.33 18.80 44.23
C ALA A 10 54.85 17.55 44.94
N LYS A 11 54.92 17.63 46.27
CA LYS A 11 54.95 16.46 47.16
C LYS A 11 54.00 16.78 48.30
N GLU A 12 52.81 16.23 48.15
CA GLU A 12 51.67 16.11 49.07
C GLU A 12 50.39 16.42 48.30
N SER A 13 49.88 15.42 47.61
CA SER A 13 48.45 15.37 47.30
C SER A 13 47.96 14.02 47.78
N GLY A 14 47.37 14.03 48.98
CA GLY A 14 46.39 13.04 49.34
C GLY A 14 45.35 12.99 48.23
N THR A 15 44.98 11.77 47.84
CA THR A 15 43.90 11.44 46.92
C THR A 15 42.67 12.31 47.21
N PRO A 16 42.18 13.14 46.28
CA PRO A 16 40.87 13.73 46.43
C PRO A 16 39.86 12.59 46.34
N ALA A 17 39.08 12.39 47.41
CA ALA A 17 37.94 11.49 47.38
C ALA A 17 37.01 11.93 46.23
N LEU A 18 36.61 10.99 45.38
CA LEU A 18 35.62 11.24 44.32
C LEU A 18 34.34 11.73 44.98
N SER A 19 33.74 12.81 44.46
CA SER A 19 32.49 13.34 45.03
C SER A 19 31.37 12.30 44.89
N GLN A 20 30.46 12.25 45.87
CA GLN A 20 29.30 11.36 45.83
C GLN A 20 28.44 11.56 44.56
N GLU A 21 28.36 12.80 44.05
CA GLU A 21 27.66 13.10 42.80
C GLU A 21 28.29 12.40 41.59
N LEU A 22 29.61 12.32 41.53
CA LEU A 22 30.32 11.71 40.41
C LEU A 22 30.18 10.18 40.44
N LEU A 23 30.20 9.57 41.62
CA LEU A 23 29.91 8.14 41.80
C LEU A 23 28.48 7.79 41.36
N LYS A 24 27.49 8.57 41.80
CA LYS A 24 26.09 8.40 41.36
C LYS A 24 25.94 8.46 39.84
N LEU A 25 26.64 9.40 39.19
CA LEU A 25 26.57 9.56 37.73
C LEU A 25 27.18 8.37 36.99
N ILE A 26 28.25 7.79 37.53
CA ILE A 26 28.92 6.61 36.97
C ILE A 26 28.06 5.36 37.15
N ASP A 27 27.49 5.15 38.34
CA ASP A 27 26.59 4.03 38.59
C ASP A 27 25.33 4.12 37.71
N SER A 28 24.81 5.33 37.52
CA SER A 28 23.71 5.59 36.58
C SER A 28 24.08 5.21 35.14
N ARG A 29 25.27 5.63 34.66
CA ARG A 29 25.78 5.28 33.33
C ARG A 29 26.02 3.78 33.17
N ARG A 30 26.54 3.11 34.20
CA ARG A 30 26.79 1.67 34.19
C ARG A 30 25.48 0.89 34.13
N THR A 31 24.49 1.29 34.93
CA THR A 31 23.13 0.74 34.90
C THR A 31 22.51 0.88 33.51
N LEU A 32 22.67 2.05 32.86
CA LEU A 32 22.21 2.28 31.49
C LEU A 32 22.91 1.35 30.49
N ALA A 33 24.23 1.16 30.62
CA ALA A 33 25.00 0.27 29.76
C ALA A 33 24.55 -1.20 29.89
N TRP A 34 24.31 -1.69 31.12
CA TRP A 34 23.78 -3.04 31.36
C TRP A 34 22.35 -3.23 30.85
N ARG A 35 21.49 -2.21 30.96
CA ARG A 35 20.16 -2.21 30.33
C ARG A 35 20.23 -2.32 28.81
N GLN A 36 21.34 -1.86 28.22
CA GLN A 36 21.65 -2.02 26.80
C GLN A 36 22.45 -3.30 26.52
N GLY A 37 22.60 -4.21 27.48
CA GLY A 37 23.33 -5.47 27.36
C GLY A 37 24.85 -5.35 27.18
N LYS A 38 25.44 -4.17 27.46
CA LYS A 38 26.90 -4.00 27.46
C LYS A 38 27.47 -4.55 28.78
N SER A 39 28.61 -5.22 28.74
CA SER A 39 29.27 -5.78 29.94
C SER A 39 29.93 -4.74 30.86
N GLY A 40 30.14 -3.50 30.39
CA GLY A 40 30.73 -2.44 31.19
C GLY A 40 30.80 -1.08 30.48
N LEU A 41 31.49 -0.13 31.11
CA LEU A 41 31.72 1.21 30.57
C LEU A 41 33.01 1.27 29.75
N GLU A 42 32.95 1.90 28.58
CA GLU A 42 34.08 2.07 27.66
C GLU A 42 34.14 3.52 27.16
N ILE A 43 35.35 4.07 27.04
CA ILE A 43 35.58 5.35 26.35
C ILE A 43 36.45 5.13 25.11
N GLN A 44 35.92 5.52 23.97
CA GLN A 44 36.59 5.46 22.68
C GLN A 44 37.33 6.78 22.43
N PHE A 45 38.65 6.74 22.35
CA PHE A 45 39.48 7.86 21.90
C PHE A 45 39.74 7.72 20.40
N VAL A 46 39.19 8.63 19.61
CA VAL A 46 39.13 8.50 18.16
C VAL A 46 40.04 9.52 17.50
N TYR A 47 40.91 9.07 16.60
CA TYR A 47 41.78 9.98 15.84
C TYR A 47 41.51 9.92 14.34
N LEU A 48 41.68 11.07 13.66
CA LEU A 48 41.54 11.24 12.22
C LEU A 48 42.85 11.80 11.64
N LEU A 49 43.39 11.12 10.63
CA LEU A 49 44.50 11.60 9.80
C LEU A 49 43.98 11.75 8.38
N ALA A 50 43.91 12.98 7.87
CA ALA A 50 43.39 13.21 6.52
C ALA A 50 44.05 14.38 5.81
N GLU A 51 43.97 14.38 4.49
CA GLU A 51 44.41 15.48 3.63
C GLU A 51 43.23 16.09 2.87
N ILE A 52 43.14 17.42 2.88
CA ILE A 52 42.22 18.16 2.02
C ILE A 52 42.88 18.28 0.65
N GLN A 53 42.37 17.51 -0.31
CA GLN A 53 42.86 17.47 -1.67
C GLN A 53 41.95 18.28 -2.60
N PHE A 54 42.56 19.21 -3.32
CA PHE A 54 41.90 20.01 -4.33
C PHE A 54 42.22 19.46 -5.73
N PRO A 55 41.30 19.58 -6.70
CA PRO A 55 41.50 19.13 -8.07
C PRO A 55 42.71 19.80 -8.72
N LYS A 56 43.33 19.09 -9.67
CA LYS A 56 44.44 19.61 -10.47
C LYS A 56 44.00 20.74 -11.42
N GLU A 57 42.71 20.88 -11.67
CA GLU A 57 42.10 21.95 -12.45
C GLU A 57 41.30 22.90 -11.55
N LYS A 58 41.05 24.14 -12.01
CA LYS A 58 40.33 25.15 -11.24
C LYS A 58 38.88 24.72 -11.03
N SER A 59 38.58 24.18 -9.85
CA SER A 59 37.26 23.68 -9.46
C SER A 59 36.90 24.09 -8.02
N GLU A 60 35.60 24.10 -7.75
CA GLU A 60 35.05 24.38 -6.42
C GLU A 60 34.99 23.15 -5.52
N VAL A 61 35.06 21.96 -6.10
CA VAL A 61 34.92 20.68 -5.42
C VAL A 61 36.27 20.31 -4.80
N TRP A 62 36.27 19.89 -3.54
CA TRP A 62 37.43 19.35 -2.83
C TRP A 62 37.09 17.94 -2.34
N THR A 63 38.10 17.15 -2.01
CA THR A 63 37.93 15.79 -1.49
C THR A 63 38.80 15.58 -0.26
N LEU A 64 38.35 14.72 0.65
CA LEU A 64 39.15 14.26 1.78
C LEU A 64 39.89 12.98 1.35
N SER A 65 41.21 13.01 1.35
CA SER A 65 42.07 11.90 0.95
C SER A 65 42.84 11.33 2.15
N HIS A 66 42.98 10.01 2.17
CA HIS A 66 43.79 9.26 3.16
C HIS A 66 44.99 8.56 2.50
N ASN A 67 44.97 8.41 1.17
CA ASN A 67 46.03 7.74 0.41
C ASN A 67 47.02 8.77 -0.13
N THR A 68 47.62 9.53 0.78
CA THR A 68 48.63 10.52 0.43
C THR A 68 49.89 10.31 1.26
N MET A 69 51.02 10.70 0.67
CA MET A 69 52.33 10.60 1.33
C MET A 69 52.34 11.36 2.68
N ASP A 70 51.56 12.43 2.81
CA ASP A 70 51.46 13.21 4.04
C ASP A 70 50.72 12.44 5.14
N VAL A 71 49.59 11.81 4.79
CA VAL A 71 48.85 10.94 5.71
C VAL A 71 49.70 9.73 6.09
N GLU A 72 50.38 9.07 5.15
CA GLU A 72 51.29 7.95 5.44
C GLU A 72 52.42 8.33 6.41
N ASN A 73 52.95 9.55 6.29
CA ASN A 73 53.98 10.06 7.20
C ASN A 73 53.42 10.25 8.62
N LEU A 74 52.20 10.76 8.74
CA LEU A 74 51.49 10.90 10.02
C LEU A 74 51.16 9.54 10.62
N GLU A 75 50.72 8.58 9.81
CA GLU A 75 50.49 7.21 10.25
C GLU A 75 51.77 6.57 10.79
N ARG A 76 52.90 6.73 10.09
CA ARG A 76 54.21 6.25 10.58
C ARG A 76 54.64 6.94 11.88
N ALA A 77 54.20 8.17 12.15
CA ALA A 77 54.42 8.81 13.44
C ALA A 77 53.52 8.21 14.52
N MET A 78 52.22 8.07 14.25
CA MET A 78 51.25 7.44 15.16
C MET A 78 51.66 6.01 15.55
N ARG A 79 52.07 5.18 14.57
CA ARG A 79 52.54 3.80 14.84
C ARG A 79 53.75 3.72 15.75
N ARG A 80 54.65 4.72 15.72
CA ARG A 80 55.83 4.78 16.61
C ARG A 80 55.48 5.13 18.05
N GLU A 81 54.30 5.67 18.29
CA GLU A 81 53.83 6.11 19.60
C GLU A 81 52.64 5.29 20.11
N LEU A 82 52.23 4.25 19.37
CA LEU A 82 51.09 3.39 19.74
C LEU A 82 51.31 2.70 21.10
N GLU A 83 52.44 2.01 21.26
CA GLU A 83 52.78 1.31 22.51
C GLU A 83 52.85 2.27 23.72
N PRO A 84 53.54 3.43 23.65
CA PRO A 84 53.46 4.45 24.71
C PRO A 84 52.04 4.96 25.03
N ILE A 85 51.17 5.08 24.03
CA ILE A 85 49.77 5.49 24.24
C ILE A 85 48.98 4.39 24.95
N GLU A 86 49.18 3.13 24.56
CA GLU A 86 48.56 1.97 25.21
C GLU A 86 49.03 1.81 26.66
N GLU A 87 50.32 2.03 26.94
CA GLU A 87 50.87 2.06 28.30
C GLU A 87 50.19 3.14 29.15
N PHE A 88 50.03 4.36 28.61
CA PHE A 88 49.32 5.46 29.26
C PHE A 88 47.85 5.10 29.54
N PHE A 89 47.15 4.47 28.58
CA PHE A 89 45.78 4.01 28.76
C PHE A 89 45.64 2.90 29.81
N ALA A 90 46.69 2.11 30.06
CA ALA A 90 46.72 1.07 31.09
C ALA A 90 47.09 1.58 32.49
N GLU A 91 47.53 2.84 32.64
CA GLU A 91 47.95 3.38 33.94
C GLU A 91 46.83 3.33 34.98
N ALA A 92 47.07 2.65 36.11
CA ALA A 92 46.13 2.57 37.23
C ALA A 92 45.83 3.95 37.87
N SER A 93 46.74 4.92 37.74
CA SER A 93 46.53 6.31 38.19
C SER A 93 45.53 7.10 37.34
N LEU A 94 45.26 6.65 36.12
CA LEU A 94 44.34 7.31 35.20
C LEU A 94 42.93 7.32 35.79
N ILE A 95 42.25 8.47 35.72
CA ILE A 95 40.92 8.62 36.32
C ILE A 95 39.92 7.63 35.72
N TRP A 96 40.00 7.34 34.42
CA TRP A 96 39.14 6.38 33.73
C TRP A 96 39.23 4.97 34.32
N ASN A 97 40.45 4.45 34.48
CA ASN A 97 40.70 3.12 35.06
C ASN A 97 40.26 3.03 36.52
N ARG A 98 40.50 4.08 37.32
CA ARG A 98 40.01 4.16 38.71
C ARG A 98 38.48 4.11 38.81
N LEU A 99 37.79 4.58 37.78
CA LEU A 99 36.33 4.56 37.66
C LEU A 99 35.79 3.29 37.01
N GLY A 100 36.68 2.35 36.61
CA GLY A 100 36.30 1.13 35.90
C GLY A 100 35.81 1.39 34.46
N ILE A 101 36.22 2.50 33.85
CA ILE A 101 35.92 2.85 32.46
C ILE A 101 37.14 2.51 31.62
N ARG A 102 37.01 1.57 30.68
CA ARG A 102 38.14 1.10 29.86
C ARG A 102 38.40 2.05 28.68
N PRO A 103 39.61 2.62 28.53
CA PRO A 103 40.01 3.36 27.33
C PRO A 103 40.27 2.44 26.14
N VAL A 104 39.87 2.86 24.94
CA VAL A 104 40.19 2.20 23.68
C VAL A 104 40.60 3.25 22.64
N LEU A 105 41.69 2.99 21.91
CA LEU A 105 42.17 3.85 20.83
C LEU A 105 41.61 3.37 19.48
N LEU A 106 40.93 4.24 18.73
CA LEU A 106 40.30 3.90 17.45
C LEU A 106 40.61 4.90 16.34
N ARG A 107 40.60 4.41 15.10
CA ARG A 107 40.73 5.23 13.89
C ARG A 107 39.35 5.69 13.41
N ALA A 108 39.21 6.98 13.11
CA ALA A 108 37.94 7.53 12.62
C ALA A 108 37.46 6.87 11.32
N GLU A 109 38.39 6.52 10.41
CA GLU A 109 38.08 5.93 9.11
C GLU A 109 37.57 4.48 9.18
N GLU A 110 37.87 3.77 10.26
CA GLU A 110 37.40 2.40 10.51
C GLU A 110 35.98 2.38 11.09
N MET A 111 35.54 3.50 11.68
CA MET A 111 34.31 3.60 12.47
C MET A 111 33.16 4.33 11.77
N GLN A 112 33.44 5.15 10.76
CA GLN A 112 32.44 6.00 10.09
C GLN A 112 32.83 6.28 8.65
N ALA A 113 31.83 6.52 7.79
CA ALA A 113 32.05 6.87 6.40
C ALA A 113 32.50 8.34 6.24
N LYS A 114 33.09 8.67 5.08
CA LYS A 114 33.41 10.06 4.70
C LYS A 114 32.14 10.93 4.84
N PRO A 115 32.22 12.12 5.46
CA PRO A 115 33.44 12.89 5.76
C PRO A 115 34.10 12.63 7.13
N TYR A 116 33.85 11.50 7.82
CA TYR A 116 34.44 11.21 9.14
C TYR A 116 34.13 12.28 10.19
N ARG A 117 32.84 12.49 10.49
CA ARG A 117 32.34 13.61 11.28
C ARG A 117 32.89 13.68 12.71
N PHE A 118 33.23 12.56 13.35
CA PHE A 118 33.49 12.52 14.79
C PHE A 118 34.89 12.03 15.17
N ALA A 119 35.70 12.86 15.84
CA ALA A 119 37.02 12.47 16.33
C ALA A 119 37.49 13.38 17.47
N ASP A 120 38.27 12.83 18.40
CA ASP A 120 38.89 13.54 19.53
C ASP A 120 40.21 14.22 19.16
N LEU A 121 40.93 13.65 18.18
CA LEU A 121 42.18 14.18 17.67
C LEU A 121 42.17 14.19 16.14
N ILE A 122 42.21 15.38 15.53
CA ILE A 122 42.08 15.57 14.08
C ILE A 122 43.34 16.21 13.52
N PHE A 123 44.03 15.51 12.62
CA PHE A 123 45.11 16.06 11.80
C PHE A 123 44.64 16.25 10.37
N LEU A 124 44.60 17.50 9.91
CA LEU A 124 44.23 17.87 8.55
C LEU A 124 45.45 18.45 7.83
N SER A 125 46.04 17.68 6.93
CA SER A 125 47.02 18.20 5.97
C SER A 125 46.31 18.95 4.85
N MET A 126 46.93 20.01 4.34
CA MET A 126 46.44 20.78 3.22
C MET A 126 47.48 20.89 2.13
N THR A 127 47.15 20.32 0.97
CA THR A 127 47.93 20.48 -0.25
C THR A 127 47.32 21.57 -1.11
N VAL A 128 48.15 22.54 -1.46
CA VAL A 128 47.79 23.65 -2.35
C VAL A 128 48.17 23.23 -3.78
N PRO A 129 47.23 23.14 -4.73
CA PRO A 129 47.54 22.83 -6.13
C PRO A 129 48.48 23.86 -6.77
N HIS A 130 49.28 23.43 -7.74
CA HIS A 130 50.27 24.28 -8.42
C HIS A 130 49.68 25.52 -9.12
N TRP A 131 48.38 25.49 -9.47
CA TRP A 131 47.71 26.57 -10.18
C TRP A 131 47.17 27.66 -9.23
N VAL A 132 47.17 27.42 -7.92
CA VAL A 132 46.71 28.40 -6.93
C VAL A 132 47.78 29.49 -6.77
N THR A 133 47.46 30.70 -7.23
CA THR A 133 48.37 31.84 -7.11
C THR A 133 48.22 32.53 -5.75
N PRO A 134 49.16 33.40 -5.34
CA PRO A 134 49.00 34.24 -4.15
C PRO A 134 47.73 35.12 -4.16
N LEU A 135 47.18 35.44 -5.34
CA LEU A 135 45.94 36.21 -5.50
C LEU A 135 44.69 35.38 -5.16
N ASP A 136 44.70 34.08 -5.48
CA ASP A 136 43.60 33.13 -5.19
C ASP A 136 43.57 32.68 -3.72
N ARG A 137 44.61 33.03 -2.95
CA ARG A 137 44.83 32.63 -1.54
C ARG A 137 43.61 32.86 -0.66
N ASN A 138 42.96 34.02 -0.76
CA ASN A 138 41.83 34.35 0.10
C ASN A 138 40.60 33.48 -0.15
N GLY A 139 40.29 33.17 -1.41
CA GLY A 139 39.17 32.29 -1.77
C GLY A 139 39.44 30.84 -1.36
N PHE A 140 40.67 30.36 -1.56
CA PHE A 140 41.10 29.02 -1.16
C PHE A 140 41.07 28.83 0.37
N ILE A 141 41.58 29.81 1.12
CA ILE A 141 41.53 29.82 2.59
C ILE A 141 40.08 29.80 3.07
N LEU A 142 39.20 30.60 2.47
CA LEU A 142 37.77 30.63 2.83
C LEU A 142 37.12 29.23 2.67
N LYS A 143 37.44 28.53 1.57
CA LYS A 143 36.95 27.17 1.29
C LYS A 143 37.44 26.17 2.32
N ALA A 144 38.74 26.15 2.63
CA ALA A 144 39.30 25.26 3.65
C ALA A 144 38.79 25.58 5.06
N THR A 145 38.52 26.86 5.37
CA THR A 145 37.97 27.28 6.67
C THR A 145 36.55 26.75 6.89
N LYS A 146 35.73 26.60 5.83
CA LYS A 146 34.38 26.00 5.95
C LYS A 146 34.44 24.58 6.49
N ILE A 147 35.45 23.81 6.10
CA ILE A 147 35.66 22.42 6.56
C ILE A 147 36.02 22.42 8.04
N LEU A 148 37.01 23.23 8.44
CA LEU A 148 37.40 23.34 9.85
C LEU A 148 36.25 23.81 10.73
N LYS A 149 35.43 24.75 10.25
CA LYS A 149 34.21 25.20 10.94
C LYS A 149 33.24 24.04 11.15
N GLN A 150 33.04 23.19 10.14
CA GLN A 150 32.17 22.02 10.24
C GLN A 150 32.72 21.00 11.26
N TYR A 151 34.02 20.66 11.18
CA TYR A 151 34.64 19.74 12.13
C TYR A 151 34.62 20.26 13.57
N ARG A 152 34.88 21.55 13.79
CA ARG A 152 34.79 22.15 15.12
C ARG A 152 33.35 22.16 15.66
N ALA A 153 32.37 22.42 14.80
CA ALA A 153 30.96 22.39 15.19
C ALA A 153 30.53 20.96 15.57
N ASP A 154 30.95 19.96 14.80
CA ASP A 154 30.67 18.55 15.08
C ASP A 154 31.47 18.04 16.31
N ASN A 155 32.66 18.59 16.56
CA ASN A 155 33.60 18.17 17.62
C ASN A 155 34.13 19.35 18.46
N PRO A 156 33.30 19.93 19.36
CA PRO A 156 33.68 21.12 20.12
C PRO A 156 34.96 20.92 20.95
N GLU A 157 35.06 19.76 21.61
CA GLU A 157 36.12 19.44 22.55
C GLU A 157 37.38 18.87 21.89
N SER A 158 37.35 18.52 20.61
CA SER A 158 38.48 17.84 19.94
C SER A 158 39.71 18.73 19.78
N ILE A 159 40.89 18.11 19.73
CA ILE A 159 42.11 18.80 19.30
C ILE A 159 42.19 18.75 17.77
N ILE A 160 42.10 19.92 17.13
CA ILE A 160 42.21 20.06 15.67
C ILE A 160 43.55 20.70 15.30
N VAL A 161 44.33 19.97 14.49
CA VAL A 161 45.65 20.35 14.00
C VAL A 161 45.63 20.44 12.48
N ALA A 162 45.70 21.66 11.95
CA ALA A 162 45.83 21.90 10.52
C ALA A 162 47.30 22.13 10.14
N ILE A 163 47.79 21.43 9.12
CA ILE A 163 49.17 21.49 8.65
C ILE A 163 49.17 21.80 7.16
N THR A 164 50.13 22.61 6.69
CA THR A 164 50.43 22.69 5.26
C THR A 164 51.93 22.74 5.04
N LYS A 165 52.38 22.11 3.96
CA LYS A 165 53.78 22.15 3.51
C LYS A 165 54.07 23.32 2.58
N HIS A 166 53.06 24.10 2.18
CA HIS A 166 53.24 25.15 1.18
C HIS A 166 53.78 26.45 1.82
N PRO A 167 55.01 26.91 1.47
CA PRO A 167 55.67 28.03 2.16
C PRO A 167 54.89 29.35 2.13
N HIS A 168 54.15 29.58 1.05
CA HIS A 168 53.35 30.79 0.83
C HIS A 168 51.98 30.80 1.52
N PHE A 169 51.54 29.65 2.06
CA PHE A 169 50.28 29.51 2.81
C PHE A 169 50.57 29.28 4.28
N GLN A 170 51.19 30.26 4.96
CA GLN A 170 51.46 30.17 6.40
C GLN A 170 50.16 30.24 7.22
N LEU A 171 49.50 29.09 7.43
CA LEU A 171 48.24 28.96 8.20
C LEU A 171 48.35 29.59 9.59
N LYS A 172 49.55 29.51 10.20
CA LYS A 172 49.88 30.11 11.50
C LYS A 172 49.59 31.61 11.58
N LYS A 173 49.57 32.34 10.47
CA LYS A 173 49.36 33.80 10.43
C LYS A 173 47.96 34.20 9.96
N ASP A 174 47.10 33.25 9.56
CA ASP A 174 45.73 33.57 9.11
C ASP A 174 44.74 33.45 10.28
N PRO A 175 44.08 34.56 10.70
CA PRO A 175 43.14 34.55 11.82
C PRO A 175 41.99 33.55 11.65
N ARG A 176 41.58 33.29 10.40
CA ARG A 176 40.49 32.36 10.10
C ARG A 176 40.83 30.93 10.44
N PHE A 177 42.10 30.53 10.34
CA PHE A 177 42.55 29.20 10.72
C PHE A 177 42.76 29.08 12.23
N GLN A 178 43.39 30.09 12.85
CA GLN A 178 43.58 30.12 14.30
C GLN A 178 42.27 30.01 15.09
N GLN A 179 41.17 30.50 14.52
CA GLN A 179 39.85 30.43 15.13
C GLN A 179 39.31 28.98 15.30
N TRP A 180 39.70 28.05 14.42
CA TRP A 180 39.11 26.71 14.36
C TRP A 180 40.11 25.58 14.65
N THR A 181 41.33 25.90 15.07
CA THR A 181 42.40 24.93 15.39
C THR A 181 43.02 25.25 16.74
N ASP A 182 43.33 24.22 17.55
CA ASP A 182 43.78 24.43 18.94
C ASP A 182 45.28 24.64 19.05
N ILE A 183 46.04 24.10 18.11
CA ILE A 183 47.50 24.17 18.14
C ILE A 183 48.00 25.17 17.09
N THR A 184 47.98 26.44 17.47
CA THR A 184 48.54 27.52 16.64
C THR A 184 50.04 27.72 16.86
N ARG A 185 50.67 26.99 17.81
CA ARG A 185 52.04 27.26 18.25
C ARG A 185 53.10 26.18 18.11
N GLU A 186 52.83 24.98 17.58
CA GLU A 186 53.86 23.92 17.54
C GLU A 186 53.68 22.85 16.46
N THR A 187 53.37 23.22 15.22
CA THR A 187 53.43 22.27 14.09
C THR A 187 54.86 21.88 13.68
N THR A 188 55.89 22.45 14.31
CA THR A 188 57.29 21.97 14.16
C THR A 188 57.50 20.71 15.00
N GLY A 189 57.24 19.54 14.40
CA GLY A 189 57.63 18.26 15.00
C GLY A 189 56.52 17.25 15.21
N ILE A 190 55.40 17.31 14.47
CA ILE A 190 54.33 16.28 14.48
C ILE A 190 54.83 14.89 14.00
N GLY A 191 56.12 14.74 13.66
CA GLY A 191 56.82 13.46 13.46
C GLY A 191 57.98 13.20 14.42
N LYS A 192 58.17 14.03 15.47
CA LYS A 192 59.15 13.81 16.54
C LYS A 192 58.53 12.92 17.62
N LYS A 193 59.33 11.99 18.14
CA LYS A 193 58.91 11.04 19.18
C LYS A 193 58.35 11.77 20.42
N GLY A 194 57.19 11.34 20.87
CA GLY A 194 56.48 11.78 22.08
C GLY A 194 55.44 12.87 21.85
N ARG A 195 55.36 13.47 20.65
CA ARG A 195 54.47 14.62 20.43
C ARG A 195 53.01 14.21 20.26
N ILE A 196 52.72 13.05 19.66
CA ILE A 196 51.34 12.59 19.52
C ILE A 196 50.83 12.13 20.89
N LEU A 197 51.64 11.39 21.65
CA LEU A 197 51.36 10.99 23.03
C LEU A 197 50.99 12.21 23.89
N GLU A 198 51.77 13.30 23.82
CA GLU A 198 51.48 14.53 24.57
C GLU A 198 50.08 15.09 24.25
N LEU A 199 49.68 15.10 22.97
CA LEU A 199 48.35 15.56 22.56
C LEU A 199 47.24 14.63 23.01
N VAL A 200 47.48 13.31 22.95
CA VAL A 200 46.54 12.31 23.48
C VAL A 200 46.36 12.52 24.98
N THR A 201 47.45 12.62 25.75
CA THR A 201 47.40 12.85 27.19
C THR A 201 46.68 14.16 27.52
N GLN A 202 46.98 15.25 26.80
CA GLN A 202 46.33 16.54 26.99
C GLN A 202 44.82 16.44 26.78
N GLN A 203 44.38 15.83 25.68
CA GLN A 203 42.96 15.70 25.35
C GLN A 203 42.25 14.75 26.32
N PHE A 204 42.86 13.62 26.63
CA PHE A 204 42.23 12.54 27.39
C PHE A 204 42.11 12.82 28.89
N THR A 205 42.98 13.68 29.43
CA THR A 205 42.94 14.12 30.84
C THR A 205 42.22 15.45 31.04
N ALA A 206 41.78 16.11 29.96
CA ALA A 206 41.07 17.36 30.04
C ALA A 206 39.76 17.20 30.85
N PRO A 207 39.48 18.09 31.82
CA PRO A 207 38.23 18.04 32.59
C PRO A 207 36.98 18.14 31.72
N GLN A 208 37.08 18.81 30.56
CA GLN A 208 35.99 18.95 29.60
C GLN A 208 35.63 17.61 28.93
N THR A 209 36.63 16.81 28.55
CA THR A 209 36.45 15.46 27.99
C THR A 209 35.71 14.54 28.96
N ILE A 210 36.12 14.54 30.23
CA ILE A 210 35.48 13.73 31.28
C ILE A 210 34.02 14.15 31.47
N ARG A 211 33.77 15.46 31.57
CA ARG A 211 32.41 16.00 31.68
C ARG A 211 31.56 15.68 30.46
N ALA A 212 32.11 15.81 29.25
CA ALA A 212 31.41 15.49 28.01
C ALA A 212 31.01 14.01 27.96
N TYR A 213 31.90 13.09 28.36
CA TYR A 213 31.59 11.65 28.39
C TYR A 213 30.48 11.33 29.39
N LEU A 214 30.62 11.84 30.61
CA LEU A 214 29.63 11.64 31.68
C LEU A 214 28.26 12.25 31.34
N ASN A 215 28.24 13.37 30.62
CA ASN A 215 27.03 14.02 30.11
C ASN A 215 26.52 13.40 28.80
N GLY A 216 27.29 12.53 28.14
CA GLY A 216 26.89 11.82 26.92
C GLY A 216 26.99 12.65 25.65
N THR A 217 27.80 13.70 25.66
CA THR A 217 28.05 14.57 24.51
C THR A 217 29.43 14.34 23.87
N HIS A 218 30.19 13.38 24.39
CA HIS A 218 31.52 13.00 23.88
C HIS A 218 31.44 12.24 22.55
N THR A 219 32.56 12.20 21.84
CA THR A 219 32.76 11.51 20.57
C THR A 219 32.33 10.04 20.62
N THR A 220 32.62 9.35 21.74
CA THR A 220 32.12 7.98 22.00
C THR A 220 30.62 7.86 21.77
N GLN A 221 29.81 8.68 22.44
CA GLN A 221 28.35 8.58 22.32
C GLN A 221 27.87 9.01 20.93
N LYS A 222 28.49 10.02 20.32
CA LYS A 222 28.15 10.44 18.95
C LYS A 222 28.43 9.36 17.90
N LEU A 223 29.53 8.62 18.05
CA LEU A 223 29.85 7.48 17.19
C LEU A 223 28.92 6.31 17.45
N GLU A 224 28.62 6.01 18.71
CA GLU A 224 27.58 5.03 19.05
C GLU A 224 26.23 5.43 18.40
N ASP A 225 25.81 6.70 18.46
CA ASP A 225 24.61 7.20 17.80
C ASP A 225 24.66 7.00 16.28
N LEU A 226 25.78 7.30 15.64
CA LEU A 226 25.97 7.14 14.20
C LEU A 226 25.87 5.67 13.79
N LEU A 227 26.58 4.78 14.49
CA LEU A 227 26.53 3.34 14.24
C LEU A 227 25.13 2.78 14.49
N ARG A 228 24.46 3.25 15.55
CA ARG A 228 23.07 2.90 15.84
C ARG A 228 22.13 3.36 14.74
N ALA A 229 22.26 4.59 14.25
CA ALA A 229 21.46 5.08 13.13
C ALA A 229 21.69 4.21 11.87
N HIS A 230 22.93 3.82 11.58
CA HIS A 230 23.24 2.92 10.48
C HIS A 230 22.60 1.53 10.66
N ASP A 231 22.70 0.94 11.86
CA ASP A 231 22.07 -0.34 12.16
C ASP A 231 20.54 -0.27 12.06
N VAL A 232 19.92 0.78 12.60
CA VAL A 232 18.46 1.02 12.51
C VAL A 232 18.04 1.18 11.04
N GLN A 233 18.83 1.85 10.21
CA GLN A 233 18.55 1.98 8.76
C GLN A 233 18.65 0.63 8.06
N ARG A 234 19.69 -0.15 8.34
CA ARG A 234 19.83 -1.51 7.79
C ARG A 234 18.66 -2.39 8.19
N ASP A 235 18.26 -2.34 9.46
CA ASP A 235 17.13 -3.11 9.98
C ASP A 235 15.80 -2.65 9.35
N ALA A 236 15.58 -1.33 9.20
CA ALA A 236 14.42 -0.78 8.51
C ALA A 236 14.31 -1.28 7.07
N ASN A 237 15.42 -1.28 6.33
CA ASN A 237 15.48 -1.79 4.95
C ASN A 237 15.21 -3.29 4.92
N ALA A 238 15.76 -4.06 5.85
CA ALA A 238 15.56 -5.50 5.89
C ALA A 238 14.10 -5.92 6.18
N LEU A 239 13.32 -5.08 6.86
CA LEU A 239 11.90 -5.31 7.13
C LEU A 239 11.00 -5.12 5.91
N GLN A 240 11.46 -4.45 4.86
CA GLN A 240 10.65 -4.21 3.67
C GLN A 240 10.14 -5.52 3.06
N GLN A 241 10.98 -6.56 3.01
CA GLN A 241 10.59 -7.89 2.54
C GLN A 241 9.45 -8.52 3.36
N HIS A 242 9.33 -8.14 4.63
CA HIS A 242 8.29 -8.64 5.53
C HIS A 242 7.00 -7.87 5.39
N GLN A 243 7.11 -6.55 5.20
CA GLN A 243 5.98 -5.66 4.94
C GLN A 243 5.22 -6.09 3.68
N VAL A 244 5.92 -6.57 2.65
CA VAL A 244 5.32 -6.97 1.36
C VAL A 244 4.85 -8.44 1.31
N ASN A 245 5.09 -9.22 2.37
CA ASN A 245 4.74 -10.64 2.43
C ASN A 245 3.27 -10.89 2.82
N TYR A 246 2.33 -10.29 2.09
CA TYR A 246 0.88 -10.50 2.23
C TYR A 246 0.20 -10.54 0.85
N ARG A 247 -0.99 -11.13 0.80
CA ARG A 247 -1.80 -11.26 -0.41
C ARG A 247 -2.87 -10.18 -0.42
N LEU A 248 -2.94 -9.46 -1.52
CA LEU A 248 -3.82 -8.32 -1.75
C LEU A 248 -4.83 -8.63 -2.86
N LEU A 249 -6.11 -8.45 -2.57
CA LEU A 249 -7.17 -8.48 -3.58
C LEU A 249 -7.68 -7.06 -3.84
N VAL A 250 -7.54 -6.57 -5.07
CA VAL A 250 -8.10 -5.30 -5.52
C VAL A 250 -9.35 -5.58 -6.33
N ILE A 251 -10.46 -5.00 -5.92
CA ILE A 251 -11.77 -5.18 -6.54
C ILE A 251 -12.16 -3.84 -7.14
N VAL A 252 -12.30 -3.80 -8.46
CA VAL A 252 -12.54 -2.58 -9.22
C VAL A 252 -13.99 -2.55 -9.72
N HIS A 253 -14.61 -1.38 -9.64
CA HIS A 253 -15.92 -1.15 -10.23
C HIS A 253 -15.94 -1.58 -11.72
N PRO A 254 -17.00 -2.24 -12.21
CA PRO A 254 -17.05 -2.74 -13.59
C PRO A 254 -16.70 -1.69 -14.65
N GLY A 255 -17.26 -0.48 -14.52
CA GLY A 255 -17.00 0.64 -15.43
C GLY A 255 -15.61 1.29 -15.37
N LEU A 256 -14.71 0.84 -14.48
CA LEU A 256 -13.31 1.30 -14.40
C LEU A 256 -12.29 0.19 -14.67
N TYR A 257 -12.74 -1.06 -14.80
CA TYR A 257 -11.85 -2.20 -14.85
C TYR A 257 -10.90 -2.10 -16.05
N ASP A 258 -11.44 -1.85 -17.24
CA ASP A 258 -10.65 -1.77 -18.48
C ASP A 258 -9.64 -0.61 -18.50
N THR A 259 -9.95 0.49 -17.79
CA THR A 259 -9.08 1.68 -17.75
C THR A 259 -8.01 1.60 -16.68
N ASP A 260 -8.35 1.04 -15.52
CA ASP A 260 -7.53 1.17 -14.31
C ASP A 260 -6.79 -0.13 -13.98
N ALA A 261 -7.34 -1.32 -14.29
CA ALA A 261 -6.82 -2.60 -13.78
C ALA A 261 -5.34 -2.84 -14.12
N LYS A 262 -4.97 -2.77 -15.41
CA LYS A 262 -3.57 -2.96 -15.85
C LYS A 262 -2.59 -1.95 -15.24
N ARG A 263 -3.03 -0.71 -15.03
CA ARG A 263 -2.21 0.35 -14.44
C ARG A 263 -2.02 0.12 -12.94
N ILE A 264 -3.07 -0.34 -12.25
CA ILE A 264 -3.00 -0.76 -10.85
C ILE A 264 -2.03 -1.94 -10.72
N GLU A 265 -2.18 -2.99 -11.54
CA GLU A 265 -1.29 -4.15 -11.53
C GLU A 265 0.17 -3.74 -11.70
N HIS A 266 0.48 -3.00 -12.77
CA HIS A 266 1.83 -2.57 -13.06
C HIS A 266 2.47 -1.73 -11.94
N ARG A 267 1.70 -0.85 -11.29
CA ARG A 267 2.19 -0.08 -10.14
C ARG A 267 2.51 -0.95 -8.94
N LEU A 268 1.66 -1.93 -8.65
CA LEU A 268 1.80 -2.78 -7.47
C LEU A 268 2.88 -3.85 -7.67
N GLU A 269 3.15 -4.29 -8.90
CA GLU A 269 4.24 -5.21 -9.23
C GLU A 269 5.61 -4.70 -8.76
N ASN A 270 5.86 -3.40 -8.90
CA ASN A 270 7.13 -2.76 -8.49
C ASN A 270 7.45 -2.94 -7.00
N TRP A 271 6.44 -3.21 -6.17
CA TRP A 271 6.61 -3.36 -4.72
C TRP A 271 6.89 -4.80 -4.29
N GLY A 272 6.85 -5.78 -5.20
CA GLY A 272 7.18 -7.18 -4.87
C GLY A 272 6.24 -7.80 -3.83
N LEU A 273 4.97 -7.39 -3.83
CA LEU A 273 3.94 -7.97 -2.96
C LEU A 273 3.80 -9.47 -3.22
N LYS A 274 3.62 -10.28 -2.16
CA LYS A 274 3.57 -11.75 -2.25
C LYS A 274 2.61 -12.26 -3.32
N GLN A 275 1.43 -11.65 -3.39
CA GLN A 275 0.42 -11.93 -4.40
C GLN A 275 -0.51 -10.73 -4.50
N VAL A 276 -0.78 -10.30 -5.73
CA VAL A 276 -1.76 -9.27 -6.04
C VAL A 276 -2.70 -9.86 -7.08
N ALA A 277 -4.00 -9.69 -6.89
CA ALA A 277 -4.98 -9.95 -7.92
C ALA A 277 -5.88 -8.72 -8.07
N VAL A 278 -6.13 -8.33 -9.31
CA VAL A 278 -7.04 -7.23 -9.65
C VAL A 278 -8.20 -7.81 -10.43
N ILE A 279 -9.39 -7.80 -9.82
CA ILE A 279 -10.59 -8.41 -10.38
C ILE A 279 -11.71 -7.39 -10.53
N GLN A 280 -12.63 -7.67 -11.44
CA GLN A 280 -13.86 -6.91 -11.56
C GLN A 280 -14.81 -7.27 -10.41
N GLN A 281 -15.60 -6.32 -9.91
CA GLN A 281 -16.55 -6.54 -8.81
C GLN A 281 -17.53 -7.71 -9.05
N THR A 282 -17.91 -7.93 -10.31
CA THR A 282 -18.81 -9.01 -10.78
C THR A 282 -18.18 -10.41 -10.67
N GLU A 283 -16.85 -10.50 -10.65
CA GLU A 283 -16.09 -11.76 -10.54
C GLU A 283 -15.83 -12.18 -9.10
N LEU A 284 -16.18 -11.33 -8.12
CA LEU A 284 -15.93 -11.59 -6.71
C LEU A 284 -16.74 -12.79 -6.22
N ARG A 285 -16.04 -13.79 -5.68
CA ARG A 285 -16.64 -14.99 -5.08
C ARG A 285 -16.30 -15.12 -3.59
N PRO A 286 -17.17 -15.71 -2.75
CA PRO A 286 -16.92 -15.88 -1.32
C PRO A 286 -15.64 -16.65 -0.98
N GLU A 287 -15.22 -17.58 -1.84
CA GLU A 287 -14.03 -18.42 -1.62
C GLU A 287 -12.74 -17.60 -1.57
N LEU A 288 -12.64 -16.56 -2.42
CA LEU A 288 -11.49 -15.66 -2.49
C LEU A 288 -11.26 -14.93 -1.16
N LEU A 289 -12.30 -14.70 -0.35
CA LEU A 289 -12.16 -13.99 0.92
C LEU A 289 -11.30 -14.73 1.96
N ARG A 290 -11.09 -16.05 1.78
CA ARG A 290 -10.24 -16.87 2.65
C ARG A 290 -8.78 -16.91 2.19
N GLU A 291 -8.52 -16.56 0.94
CA GLU A 291 -7.20 -16.65 0.32
C GLU A 291 -6.36 -15.39 0.53
N TYR A 292 -7.00 -14.24 0.73
CA TYR A 292 -6.31 -12.94 0.80
C TYR A 292 -6.32 -12.34 2.21
N GLU A 293 -5.26 -11.60 2.53
CA GLU A 293 -5.15 -10.93 3.83
C GLU A 293 -5.81 -9.53 3.82
N PHE A 294 -5.70 -8.78 2.72
CA PHE A 294 -6.26 -7.42 2.59
C PHE A 294 -7.08 -7.26 1.30
N PHE A 295 -8.06 -6.36 1.36
CA PHE A 295 -9.02 -6.12 0.29
C PHE A 295 -9.16 -4.62 0.03
N LEU A 296 -9.02 -4.22 -1.23
CA LEU A 296 -9.20 -2.84 -1.68
C LEU A 296 -10.43 -2.77 -2.58
N LEU A 297 -11.38 -1.93 -2.23
CA LEU A 297 -12.57 -1.66 -3.04
C LEU A 297 -12.38 -0.32 -3.74
N VAL A 298 -12.23 -0.33 -5.06
CA VAL A 298 -11.99 0.88 -5.86
C VAL A 298 -13.32 1.36 -6.44
N ASN A 299 -13.82 2.48 -5.91
CA ASN A 299 -15.10 3.09 -6.27
C ASN A 299 -16.29 2.10 -6.31
N CYS A 300 -16.30 1.09 -5.42
CA CYS A 300 -17.33 0.05 -5.39
C CYS A 300 -17.60 -0.47 -3.96
N GLY A 301 -18.70 -1.22 -3.81
CA GLY A 301 -19.07 -1.91 -2.58
C GLY A 301 -18.93 -3.43 -2.70
N PHE A 302 -19.17 -4.16 -1.61
CA PHE A 302 -19.43 -5.59 -1.74
C PHE A 302 -20.80 -5.80 -2.42
N PRO A 303 -20.97 -6.81 -3.30
CA PRO A 303 -22.27 -7.15 -3.86
C PRO A 303 -23.29 -7.48 -2.75
N GLU A 304 -24.58 -7.25 -2.99
CA GLU A 304 -25.60 -7.44 -1.95
C GLU A 304 -25.70 -8.88 -1.42
N SER A 305 -25.36 -9.86 -2.26
CA SER A 305 -25.24 -11.28 -1.89
C SER A 305 -24.24 -11.56 -0.77
N PHE A 306 -23.34 -10.60 -0.49
CA PHE A 306 -22.32 -10.71 0.56
C PHE A 306 -22.76 -10.12 1.91
N ARG A 307 -23.95 -9.50 2.02
CA ARG A 307 -24.41 -8.86 3.28
C ARG A 307 -24.49 -9.83 4.47
N ASP A 308 -24.87 -11.08 4.23
CA ASP A 308 -25.07 -12.10 5.29
C ASP A 308 -23.91 -13.10 5.44
N VAL A 309 -22.81 -12.88 4.71
CA VAL A 309 -21.67 -13.82 4.72
C VAL A 309 -20.84 -13.59 5.99
N ARG A 310 -20.76 -14.62 6.86
CA ARG A 310 -20.00 -14.58 8.13
C ARG A 310 -18.53 -14.20 7.93
N GLU A 311 -17.96 -14.56 6.80
CA GLU A 311 -16.58 -14.24 6.40
C GLU A 311 -16.38 -12.73 6.25
N VAL A 312 -17.33 -12.01 5.63
CA VAL A 312 -17.25 -10.55 5.43
C VAL A 312 -17.20 -9.83 6.78
N GLN A 313 -18.03 -10.23 7.73
CA GLN A 313 -18.04 -9.67 9.08
C GLN A 313 -16.72 -9.90 9.83
N ARG A 314 -15.99 -10.98 9.52
CA ARG A 314 -14.67 -11.28 10.13
C ARG A 314 -13.54 -10.45 9.53
N ILE A 315 -13.65 -10.04 8.26
CA ILE A 315 -12.60 -9.33 7.52
C ILE A 315 -12.80 -7.81 7.44
N THR A 316 -13.87 -7.24 8.02
CA THR A 316 -14.19 -5.80 7.98
C THR A 316 -13.02 -4.86 8.30
N ARG A 317 -12.10 -5.27 9.19
CA ARG A 317 -10.92 -4.47 9.56
C ARG A 317 -9.79 -4.49 8.53
N ARG A 318 -9.89 -5.33 7.50
CA ARG A 318 -8.91 -5.55 6.44
C ARG A 318 -9.42 -5.09 5.06
N ILE A 319 -10.61 -4.49 5.02
CA ILE A 319 -11.22 -3.90 3.83
C ILE A 319 -10.95 -2.40 3.86
N PHE A 320 -10.37 -1.89 2.78
CA PHE A 320 -10.17 -0.46 2.55
C PHE A 320 -10.97 -0.03 1.32
N LYS A 321 -11.77 1.02 1.50
CA LYS A 321 -12.49 1.67 0.40
C LYS A 321 -11.65 2.82 -0.14
N VAL A 322 -11.45 2.83 -1.43
CA VAL A 322 -10.71 3.85 -2.17
C VAL A 322 -11.72 4.55 -3.08
N ASP A 323 -12.42 5.52 -2.50
CA ASP A 323 -13.52 6.26 -3.13
C ASP A 323 -13.04 7.68 -3.49
N ASN A 324 -12.16 7.81 -4.48
CA ASN A 324 -11.47 9.05 -4.89
C ASN A 324 -10.70 9.81 -3.78
N GLU A 325 -10.64 9.28 -2.56
CA GLU A 325 -9.91 9.82 -1.42
C GLU A 325 -9.15 8.71 -0.67
N LEU A 326 -8.18 9.10 0.16
CA LEU A 326 -7.44 8.16 0.99
C LEU A 326 -8.34 7.58 2.09
N PRO A 327 -8.32 6.27 2.33
CA PRO A 327 -9.09 5.67 3.41
C PRO A 327 -8.73 6.26 4.78
N ALA A 328 -9.74 6.70 5.54
CA ALA A 328 -9.54 7.31 6.86
C ALA A 328 -8.84 6.41 7.91
N ARG A 329 -8.82 5.09 7.68
CA ARG A 329 -8.24 4.08 8.61
C ARG A 329 -6.83 3.64 8.24
N LEU A 330 -6.13 4.34 7.33
CA LEU A 330 -4.76 4.02 6.99
C LEU A 330 -3.84 4.15 8.23
N PRO A 331 -2.87 3.24 8.40
CA PRO A 331 -1.92 3.35 9.50
C PRO A 331 -1.02 4.57 9.33
N LYS A 332 -0.41 4.99 10.45
CA LYS A 332 0.67 5.97 10.42
C LYS A 332 1.97 5.24 10.12
N ALA A 333 2.86 5.89 9.38
CA ALA A 333 4.21 5.35 9.21
C ALA A 333 4.88 5.16 10.59
N PRO A 334 5.61 4.06 10.78
CA PRO A 334 6.26 3.79 12.06
C PRO A 334 7.25 4.90 12.40
N SER A 335 7.25 5.31 13.68
CA SER A 335 8.26 6.22 14.21
C SER A 335 9.45 5.40 14.68
N ARG A 336 10.64 5.72 14.18
CA ARG A 336 11.91 5.13 14.60
C ARG A 336 12.86 6.22 15.07
N PRO A 337 13.86 5.89 15.91
CA PRO A 337 14.95 6.79 16.25
C PRO A 337 15.58 7.40 15.00
N PHE A 338 16.09 8.63 15.13
CA PHE A 338 16.72 9.38 14.05
C PHE A 338 15.82 9.68 12.83
N GLY A 339 14.50 9.42 12.91
CA GLY A 339 13.57 9.64 11.80
C GLY A 339 13.74 8.66 10.63
N ILE A 340 14.40 7.52 10.88
CA ILE A 340 14.74 6.53 9.85
C ILE A 340 13.53 5.79 9.31
N ARG A 341 13.49 5.64 7.98
CA ARG A 341 12.44 4.96 7.22
C ARG A 341 13.03 4.17 6.06
N ASN A 342 12.35 3.11 5.66
CA ASN A 342 12.70 2.39 4.43
C ASN A 342 12.02 3.01 3.20
N GLU A 343 12.38 2.52 2.01
CA GLU A 343 11.90 3.07 0.73
C GLU A 343 10.37 3.04 0.61
N LEU A 344 9.74 1.94 1.06
CA LEU A 344 8.29 1.77 1.04
C LEU A 344 7.59 2.84 1.90
N GLU A 345 8.06 3.05 3.12
CA GLU A 345 7.51 4.04 4.04
C GLU A 345 7.74 5.47 3.57
N GLN A 346 8.91 5.74 2.97
CA GLN A 346 9.21 7.03 2.35
C GLN A 346 8.26 7.29 1.18
N ARG A 347 8.04 6.31 0.30
CA ARG A 347 7.08 6.44 -0.80
C ARG A 347 5.65 6.61 -0.31
N PHE A 348 5.23 5.84 0.70
CA PHE A 348 3.90 5.95 1.29
C PHE A 348 3.60 7.39 1.73
N LEU A 349 4.54 8.03 2.44
CA LEU A 349 4.38 9.40 2.89
C LEU A 349 4.53 10.42 1.76
N GLY A 350 5.45 10.19 0.83
CA GLY A 350 5.61 11.03 -0.37
C GLY A 350 4.32 11.06 -1.18
N LEU A 351 3.72 9.90 -1.45
CA LEU A 351 2.43 9.79 -2.13
C LEU A 351 1.30 10.48 -1.37
N GLN A 352 1.27 10.39 -0.03
CA GLN A 352 0.27 11.11 0.76
C GLN A 352 0.36 12.63 0.58
N GLU A 353 1.56 13.19 0.52
CA GLU A 353 1.75 14.61 0.26
C GLU A 353 1.46 14.96 -1.21
N GLU A 354 1.95 14.17 -2.18
CA GLU A 354 1.66 14.33 -3.62
C GLU A 354 0.14 14.35 -3.89
N LEU A 355 -0.62 13.43 -3.26
CA LEU A 355 -2.07 13.35 -3.39
C LEU A 355 -2.77 14.57 -2.78
N LYS A 356 -2.31 15.06 -1.63
CA LYS A 356 -2.86 16.28 -1.00
C LYS A 356 -2.59 17.51 -1.86
N GLU A 357 -1.37 17.65 -2.36
CA GLU A 357 -0.99 18.76 -3.25
C GLU A 357 -1.83 18.73 -4.53
N ARG A 358 -2.04 17.53 -5.12
CA ARG A 358 -2.87 17.39 -6.32
C ARG A 358 -4.33 17.73 -6.05
N LEU A 359 -4.91 17.28 -4.92
CA LEU A 359 -6.28 17.63 -4.52
C LEU A 359 -6.45 19.12 -4.22
N ALA A 360 -5.39 19.80 -3.78
CA ALA A 360 -5.38 21.24 -3.54
C ALA A 360 -5.22 22.07 -4.84
N SER A 361 -4.83 21.45 -5.96
CA SER A 361 -4.65 22.13 -7.23
C SER A 361 -6.00 22.62 -7.80
N PRO A 362 -6.15 23.91 -8.13
CA PRO A 362 -7.40 24.45 -8.70
C PRO A 362 -7.81 23.76 -10.01
N GLY A 363 -6.85 23.44 -10.88
CA GLY A 363 -7.11 22.75 -12.15
C GLY A 363 -7.64 21.33 -11.94
N PHE A 364 -7.11 20.63 -10.94
CA PHE A 364 -7.58 19.29 -10.60
C PHE A 364 -8.96 19.30 -9.91
N GLN A 365 -9.25 20.31 -9.09
CA GLN A 365 -10.57 20.47 -8.46
C GLN A 365 -11.69 20.64 -9.49
N ALA A 366 -11.50 21.56 -10.45
CA ALA A 366 -12.46 21.76 -11.53
C ALA A 366 -12.69 20.48 -12.36
N LEU A 367 -11.61 19.78 -12.68
CA LEU A 367 -11.67 18.51 -13.42
C LEU A 367 -12.32 17.38 -12.59
N SER A 368 -12.09 17.34 -11.27
CA SER A 368 -12.71 16.38 -10.35
C SER A 368 -14.22 16.62 -10.17
N GLU A 369 -14.66 17.87 -10.11
CA GLU A 369 -16.09 18.22 -10.03
C GLU A 369 -16.84 17.74 -11.26
N ASN A 370 -16.32 18.01 -12.46
CA ASN A 370 -16.95 17.58 -13.72
C ASN A 370 -16.87 16.05 -13.89
N TYR A 371 -15.76 15.43 -13.48
CA TYR A 371 -15.67 13.97 -13.44
C TYR A 371 -16.70 13.35 -12.49
N SER A 372 -17.04 13.99 -11.37
CA SER A 372 -18.04 13.46 -10.44
C SER A 372 -19.42 13.32 -11.10
N ALA A 373 -19.78 14.23 -12.02
CA ALA A 373 -21.01 14.14 -12.81
C ALA A 373 -20.93 12.98 -13.80
N TYR A 374 -19.82 12.87 -14.54
CA TYR A 374 -19.56 11.74 -15.45
C TYR A 374 -19.61 10.40 -14.72
N TRP A 375 -19.03 10.32 -13.52
CA TRP A 375 -19.00 9.11 -12.71
C TRP A 375 -20.39 8.63 -12.28
N LYS A 376 -21.32 9.55 -11.99
CA LYS A 376 -22.72 9.18 -11.69
C LYS A 376 -23.37 8.45 -12.87
N PHE A 377 -23.11 8.90 -14.09
CA PHE A 377 -23.60 8.22 -15.29
C PHE A 377 -22.96 6.85 -15.49
N VAL A 378 -21.67 6.69 -15.22
CA VAL A 378 -21.01 5.37 -15.25
C VAL A 378 -21.61 4.40 -14.23
N GLN A 379 -21.89 4.87 -13.01
CA GLN A 379 -22.56 4.07 -11.98
C GLN A 379 -23.98 3.68 -12.40
N GLU A 380 -24.75 4.65 -12.91
CA GLU A 380 -26.10 4.41 -13.37
C GLU A 380 -26.15 3.44 -14.55
N ARG A 381 -25.24 3.59 -15.53
CA ARG A 381 -25.09 2.68 -16.66
C ARG A 381 -24.85 1.25 -16.17
N SER A 382 -23.82 1.05 -15.34
CA SER A 382 -23.47 -0.28 -14.83
C SER A 382 -24.61 -0.93 -14.03
N ALA A 383 -25.36 -0.14 -13.24
CA ALA A 383 -26.53 -0.62 -12.51
C ALA A 383 -27.66 -1.06 -13.44
N ASN A 384 -27.93 -0.31 -14.52
CA ASN A 384 -28.94 -0.69 -15.51
C ASN A 384 -28.51 -1.94 -16.31
N GLU A 385 -27.24 -2.05 -16.71
CA GLU A 385 -26.69 -3.24 -17.39
C GLU A 385 -26.84 -4.50 -16.54
N MET A 386 -26.49 -4.44 -15.24
CA MET A 386 -26.67 -5.57 -14.32
C MET A 386 -28.16 -5.97 -14.17
N GLN A 387 -29.07 -5.00 -14.12
CA GLN A 387 -30.51 -5.28 -14.05
C GLN A 387 -31.03 -5.93 -15.33
N VAL A 388 -30.57 -5.48 -16.50
CA VAL A 388 -30.90 -6.08 -17.80
C VAL A 388 -30.43 -7.54 -17.84
N GLN A 389 -29.17 -7.80 -17.47
CA GLN A 389 -28.62 -9.17 -17.41
C GLN A 389 -29.42 -10.07 -16.46
N ALA A 390 -29.80 -9.57 -15.29
CA ALA A 390 -30.63 -10.31 -14.33
C ALA A 390 -32.03 -10.61 -14.90
N LEU A 391 -32.63 -9.67 -15.64
CA LEU A 391 -33.92 -9.88 -16.31
C LEU A 391 -33.79 -10.90 -17.46
N ASP A 392 -32.72 -10.84 -18.25
CA ASP A 392 -32.46 -11.80 -19.33
C ASP A 392 -32.35 -13.25 -18.82
N LEU A 393 -31.66 -13.45 -17.70
CA LEU A 393 -31.58 -14.76 -17.06
C LEU A 393 -32.96 -15.27 -16.61
N ARG A 394 -33.82 -14.38 -16.09
CA ARG A 394 -35.19 -14.74 -15.67
C ARG A 394 -36.11 -15.01 -16.87
N LEU A 395 -35.88 -14.37 -18.01
CA LEU A 395 -36.70 -14.50 -19.21
C LEU A 395 -36.41 -15.79 -19.99
N THR A 396 -35.22 -16.38 -19.84
CA THR A 396 -34.76 -17.57 -20.60
C THR A 396 -35.72 -18.77 -20.54
N GLY A 397 -36.53 -18.89 -19.48
CA GLY A 397 -37.52 -19.97 -19.34
C GLY A 397 -38.81 -19.80 -20.18
N PHE A 398 -39.01 -18.65 -20.83
CA PHE A 398 -40.24 -18.32 -21.55
C PHE A 398 -40.06 -18.23 -23.07
N ASP A 399 -38.84 -18.49 -23.57
CA ASP A 399 -38.43 -18.17 -24.93
C ASP A 399 -39.29 -18.88 -25.99
N GLU A 400 -39.30 -20.22 -25.99
CA GLU A 400 -40.07 -21.02 -26.97
C GLU A 400 -41.57 -20.74 -26.90
N ALA A 401 -42.10 -20.53 -25.70
CA ALA A 401 -43.54 -20.35 -25.49
C ALA A 401 -44.03 -18.98 -25.98
N TYR A 402 -43.25 -17.93 -25.76
CA TYR A 402 -43.52 -16.61 -26.30
C TYR A 402 -43.34 -16.57 -27.83
N PHE A 403 -42.29 -17.21 -28.35
CA PHE A 403 -42.07 -17.28 -29.79
C PHE A 403 -43.16 -18.05 -30.54
N SER A 404 -43.70 -19.11 -29.94
CA SER A 404 -44.86 -19.84 -30.47
C SER A 404 -46.09 -18.92 -30.59
N LEU A 405 -46.30 -18.02 -29.64
CA LEU A 405 -47.38 -17.03 -29.70
C LEU A 405 -47.15 -16.01 -30.83
N LEU A 406 -45.92 -15.49 -30.98
CA LEU A 406 -45.58 -14.63 -32.11
C LEU A 406 -45.71 -15.34 -33.47
N GLN A 407 -45.36 -16.62 -33.54
CA GLN A 407 -45.54 -17.42 -34.74
C GLN A 407 -47.01 -17.41 -35.18
N ILE A 408 -47.96 -17.62 -34.26
CA ILE A 408 -49.39 -17.56 -34.56
C ILE A 408 -49.78 -16.19 -35.13
N VAL A 409 -49.31 -15.11 -34.51
CA VAL A 409 -49.57 -13.73 -34.98
C VAL A 409 -49.04 -13.51 -36.38
N LEU A 410 -47.82 -13.98 -36.67
CA LEU A 410 -47.21 -13.87 -38.00
C LEU A 410 -47.97 -14.68 -39.05
N LEU A 411 -48.45 -15.88 -38.71
CA LEU A 411 -49.23 -16.72 -39.62
C LEU A 411 -50.60 -16.12 -39.91
N GLU A 412 -51.27 -15.57 -38.89
CA GLU A 412 -52.52 -14.84 -39.05
C GLU A 412 -52.33 -13.60 -39.94
N ALA A 413 -51.30 -12.79 -39.68
CA ALA A 413 -50.96 -11.63 -40.49
C ALA A 413 -50.62 -11.99 -41.95
N THR A 414 -49.87 -13.07 -42.16
CA THR A 414 -49.55 -13.60 -43.50
C THR A 414 -50.83 -13.98 -44.24
N LYS A 415 -51.80 -14.60 -43.55
CA LYS A 415 -53.09 -14.94 -44.17
C LYS A 415 -53.88 -13.70 -44.57
N GLN A 416 -53.82 -12.64 -43.78
CA GLN A 416 -54.51 -11.37 -44.06
C GLN A 416 -53.93 -10.62 -45.26
N VAL A 417 -52.60 -10.58 -45.40
CA VAL A 417 -51.93 -9.96 -46.57
C VAL A 417 -52.27 -10.68 -47.87
N HIS A 418 -52.44 -12.00 -47.81
CA HIS A 418 -52.64 -12.87 -48.97
C HIS A 418 -54.08 -13.38 -49.10
N SER A 419 -55.05 -12.58 -48.66
CA SER A 419 -56.47 -12.91 -48.73
C SER A 419 -56.88 -13.20 -50.18
N GLY A 420 -57.32 -14.43 -50.45
CA GLY A 420 -57.64 -14.92 -51.80
C GLY A 420 -56.75 -16.08 -52.31
N THR A 421 -55.58 -16.29 -51.70
CA THR A 421 -54.64 -17.37 -52.07
C THR A 421 -54.68 -18.55 -51.10
N GLN A 422 -54.52 -19.78 -51.64
CA GLN A 422 -54.79 -21.04 -50.93
C GLN A 422 -53.54 -21.83 -50.47
N PHE A 423 -52.31 -21.32 -50.66
CA PHE A 423 -51.07 -22.08 -50.44
C PHE A 423 -50.28 -21.62 -49.19
N GLY A 424 -50.52 -22.24 -48.03
CA GLY A 424 -49.96 -21.85 -46.72
C GLY A 424 -48.43 -21.69 -46.66
N GLY A 425 -47.67 -22.77 -46.92
CA GLY A 425 -46.20 -22.73 -46.90
C GLY A 425 -45.56 -21.83 -47.99
N ILE A 426 -46.19 -21.68 -49.15
CA ILE A 426 -45.71 -20.82 -50.25
C ILE A 426 -45.87 -19.34 -49.86
N MET A 427 -46.98 -18.96 -49.21
CA MET A 427 -47.19 -17.57 -48.77
C MET A 427 -46.13 -17.13 -47.75
N ARG A 428 -45.69 -18.02 -46.84
CA ARG A 428 -44.55 -17.76 -45.93
C ARG A 428 -43.26 -17.48 -46.71
N GLY A 429 -43.08 -18.16 -47.85
CA GLY A 429 -41.96 -17.99 -48.77
C GLY A 429 -41.92 -16.65 -49.50
N LEU A 430 -43.09 -16.05 -49.72
CA LEU A 430 -43.25 -14.81 -50.50
C LEU A 430 -43.29 -13.55 -49.62
N THR A 431 -43.66 -13.71 -48.35
CA THR A 431 -43.80 -12.60 -47.38
C THR A 431 -42.44 -12.25 -46.77
N ARG A 432 -42.06 -10.97 -46.78
CA ARG A 432 -40.97 -10.41 -45.98
C ARG A 432 -41.54 -9.84 -44.69
N TYR A 433 -40.92 -10.22 -43.59
CA TYR A 433 -41.29 -9.84 -42.24
C TYR A 433 -40.25 -8.88 -41.67
N LEU A 434 -40.73 -7.79 -41.08
CA LEU A 434 -39.96 -6.98 -40.14
C LEU A 434 -40.58 -7.13 -38.75
N ILE A 435 -39.79 -7.63 -37.80
CA ILE A 435 -40.22 -7.84 -36.42
C ILE A 435 -39.46 -6.86 -35.53
N VAL A 436 -40.17 -5.87 -35.00
CA VAL A 436 -39.66 -4.96 -33.99
C VAL A 436 -39.97 -5.53 -32.60
N ASP A 437 -38.99 -6.17 -31.98
CA ASP A 437 -39.16 -6.83 -30.68
C ASP A 437 -37.84 -6.86 -29.88
N ASP A 438 -37.90 -6.43 -28.61
CA ASP A 438 -36.77 -6.38 -27.67
C ASP A 438 -36.54 -7.68 -26.88
N PHE A 439 -37.34 -8.73 -27.13
CA PHE A 439 -37.34 -9.94 -26.31
C PHE A 439 -35.99 -10.66 -26.32
N ARG A 440 -35.66 -11.38 -27.40
CA ARG A 440 -34.44 -12.18 -27.53
C ARG A 440 -34.03 -12.36 -29.01
N SER A 441 -32.72 -12.39 -29.28
CA SER A 441 -32.16 -12.42 -30.63
C SER A 441 -32.32 -13.76 -31.38
N HIS A 442 -32.52 -14.88 -30.67
CA HIS A 442 -32.67 -16.21 -31.29
C HIS A 442 -34.10 -16.50 -31.78
N LEU A 443 -35.01 -15.51 -31.75
CA LEU A 443 -36.33 -15.59 -32.40
C LEU A 443 -36.21 -16.00 -33.87
N VAL A 444 -35.22 -15.47 -34.60
CA VAL A 444 -35.00 -15.80 -36.01
C VAL A 444 -34.70 -17.29 -36.18
N ASP A 445 -33.86 -17.85 -35.32
CA ASP A 445 -33.51 -19.28 -35.37
C ASP A 445 -34.74 -20.15 -35.09
N PHE A 446 -35.55 -19.77 -34.11
CA PHE A 446 -36.84 -20.41 -33.82
C PHE A 446 -37.76 -20.38 -35.05
N LEU A 447 -38.02 -19.20 -35.64
CA LEU A 447 -38.90 -19.08 -36.80
C LEU A 447 -38.38 -19.88 -38.02
N VAL A 448 -37.06 -19.96 -38.21
CA VAL A 448 -36.46 -20.77 -39.27
C VAL A 448 -36.69 -22.27 -39.05
N GLN A 449 -36.60 -22.76 -37.81
CA GLN A 449 -36.96 -24.14 -37.46
C GLN A 449 -38.45 -24.43 -37.75
N HIS A 450 -39.29 -23.39 -37.64
CA HIS A 450 -40.72 -23.43 -37.96
C HIS A 450 -41.05 -23.00 -39.41
N ARG A 451 -40.12 -23.26 -40.35
CA ARG A 451 -40.30 -23.13 -41.81
C ARG A 451 -40.50 -21.71 -42.34
N PHE A 452 -40.10 -20.68 -41.60
CA PHE A 452 -39.98 -19.32 -42.17
C PHE A 452 -38.62 -19.17 -42.87
N PRO A 453 -38.57 -18.70 -44.13
CA PRO A 453 -37.28 -18.54 -44.82
C PRO A 453 -36.45 -17.43 -44.18
N ARG A 454 -35.22 -17.76 -43.73
CA ARG A 454 -34.32 -16.79 -43.07
C ARG A 454 -34.15 -15.48 -43.84
N VAL A 455 -33.99 -15.55 -45.18
CA VAL A 455 -33.82 -14.39 -46.06
C VAL A 455 -35.04 -13.44 -46.10
N LYS A 456 -36.16 -13.85 -45.51
CA LYS A 456 -37.39 -13.08 -45.44
C LYS A 456 -37.65 -12.49 -44.05
N ILE A 457 -36.89 -12.87 -43.02
CA ILE A 457 -37.10 -12.41 -41.65
C ILE A 457 -36.06 -11.36 -41.31
N HIS A 458 -36.53 -10.17 -40.94
CA HIS A 458 -35.70 -9.07 -40.47
C HIS A 458 -36.17 -8.67 -39.09
N THR A 459 -35.23 -8.36 -38.21
CA THR A 459 -35.50 -7.96 -36.83
C THR A 459 -34.87 -6.61 -36.55
N MET A 460 -35.56 -5.80 -35.76
CA MET A 460 -35.14 -4.49 -35.31
C MET A 460 -35.49 -4.37 -33.82
N ASP A 461 -34.71 -3.63 -33.04
CA ASP A 461 -35.09 -3.33 -31.66
C ASP A 461 -35.90 -2.03 -31.56
N SER A 462 -36.54 -1.79 -30.41
CA SER A 462 -37.35 -0.59 -30.24
C SER A 462 -36.54 0.71 -30.26
N ILE A 463 -35.23 0.66 -29.97
CA ILE A 463 -34.36 1.85 -29.94
C ILE A 463 -34.00 2.26 -31.37
N GLU A 464 -33.66 1.30 -32.23
CA GLU A 464 -33.42 1.52 -33.65
C GLU A 464 -34.69 2.10 -34.32
N LEU A 465 -35.87 1.54 -34.02
CA LEU A 465 -37.15 2.09 -34.49
C LEU A 465 -37.33 3.55 -34.04
N PHE A 466 -37.00 3.85 -32.78
CA PHE A 466 -37.11 5.19 -32.23
C PHE A 466 -36.13 6.18 -32.87
N GLN A 467 -34.89 5.78 -33.12
CA GLN A 467 -33.88 6.60 -33.80
C GLN A 467 -34.33 6.95 -35.22
N ARG A 468 -34.74 5.95 -36.01
CA ARG A 468 -35.25 6.15 -37.37
C ARG A 468 -36.48 7.06 -37.41
N PHE A 469 -37.39 6.88 -36.45
CA PHE A 469 -38.55 7.77 -36.32
C PHE A 469 -38.14 9.22 -36.02
N ASN A 470 -37.13 9.43 -35.17
CA ASN A 470 -36.61 10.77 -34.89
C ASN A 470 -35.90 11.39 -36.10
N GLU A 471 -35.14 10.61 -36.86
CA GLU A 471 -34.53 11.06 -38.12
C GLU A 471 -35.59 11.47 -39.14
N PHE A 472 -36.63 10.65 -39.31
CA PHE A 472 -37.78 10.97 -40.16
C PHE A 472 -38.45 12.28 -39.73
N LYS A 473 -38.65 12.49 -38.42
CA LYS A 473 -39.20 13.73 -37.89
C LYS A 473 -38.30 14.95 -38.12
N GLN A 474 -36.98 14.79 -38.12
CA GLN A 474 -36.05 15.89 -38.44
C GLN A 474 -36.12 16.27 -39.92
N GLN A 475 -36.30 15.28 -40.80
CA GLN A 475 -36.46 15.49 -42.24
C GLN A 475 -37.85 16.05 -42.61
N HIS A 476 -38.86 15.80 -41.77
CA HIS A 476 -40.24 16.25 -41.94
C HIS A 476 -40.76 17.03 -40.71
N PRO A 477 -40.20 18.22 -40.41
CA PRO A 477 -40.55 19.00 -39.23
C PRO A 477 -42.01 19.50 -39.23
N GLU A 478 -42.68 19.47 -40.38
CA GLU A 478 -44.10 19.80 -40.54
C GLU A 478 -45.06 18.76 -39.95
N LEU A 479 -44.58 17.53 -39.68
CA LEU A 479 -45.38 16.44 -39.16
C LEU A 479 -45.32 16.37 -37.63
N ASN A 480 -46.48 16.44 -36.99
CA ASN A 480 -46.60 16.37 -35.54
C ASN A 480 -47.53 15.25 -35.06
N GLY A 481 -47.22 14.71 -33.88
CA GLY A 481 -48.08 13.76 -33.17
C GLY A 481 -48.29 12.42 -33.89
N PRO A 482 -49.45 11.76 -33.71
CA PRO A 482 -49.76 10.45 -34.30
C PRO A 482 -49.64 10.39 -35.83
N ARG A 483 -49.92 11.52 -36.51
CA ARG A 483 -49.81 11.65 -37.96
C ARG A 483 -48.38 11.47 -38.47
N ALA A 484 -47.39 11.91 -37.69
CA ALA A 484 -45.97 11.71 -38.02
C ALA A 484 -45.61 10.22 -38.01
N TYR A 485 -46.13 9.46 -37.04
CA TYR A 485 -45.85 8.02 -36.94
C TYR A 485 -46.55 7.19 -38.03
N GLN A 486 -47.79 7.54 -38.37
CA GLN A 486 -48.49 6.93 -39.49
C GLN A 486 -47.76 7.18 -40.82
N ARG A 487 -47.31 8.42 -41.02
CA ARG A 487 -46.57 8.81 -42.22
C ARG A 487 -45.18 8.17 -42.29
N PHE A 488 -44.48 8.05 -41.17
CA PHE A 488 -43.23 7.29 -41.05
C PHE A 488 -43.42 5.83 -41.48
N MET A 489 -44.44 5.14 -40.94
CA MET A 489 -44.73 3.74 -41.30
C MET A 489 -45.13 3.52 -42.77
N ARG A 490 -45.48 4.59 -43.49
CA ARG A 490 -45.88 4.56 -44.90
C ARG A 490 -44.76 4.97 -45.83
N ASP A 491 -44.14 6.10 -45.52
CA ASP A 491 -43.26 6.83 -46.44
C ASP A 491 -41.79 6.44 -46.23
N ASP A 492 -41.45 5.79 -45.10
CA ASP A 492 -40.08 5.34 -44.87
C ASP A 492 -39.67 4.23 -45.86
N PRO A 493 -38.60 4.43 -46.66
CA PRO A 493 -38.19 3.48 -47.71
C PRO A 493 -37.81 2.09 -47.20
N GLU A 494 -37.44 1.95 -45.93
CA GLU A 494 -37.12 0.64 -45.35
C GLU A 494 -38.40 -0.12 -45.02
N PHE A 495 -39.39 0.52 -44.38
CA PHE A 495 -40.64 -0.12 -43.98
C PHE A 495 -41.50 -0.56 -45.18
N GLN A 496 -41.38 0.13 -46.32
CA GLN A 496 -42.06 -0.24 -47.57
C GLN A 496 -41.61 -1.60 -48.14
N GLN A 497 -40.42 -2.08 -47.78
CA GLN A 497 -39.87 -3.33 -48.30
C GLN A 497 -40.47 -4.59 -47.67
N TYR A 498 -41.30 -4.44 -46.63
CA TYR A 498 -41.84 -5.56 -45.88
C TYR A 498 -43.35 -5.65 -46.06
N GLU A 499 -43.84 -6.86 -46.35
CA GLU A 499 -45.27 -7.12 -46.48
C GLU A 499 -45.97 -7.19 -45.10
N VAL A 500 -45.25 -7.65 -44.07
CA VAL A 500 -45.73 -7.69 -42.69
C VAL A 500 -44.71 -7.03 -41.76
N VAL A 501 -45.14 -6.00 -41.05
CA VAL A 501 -44.37 -5.38 -39.97
C VAL A 501 -45.09 -5.60 -38.65
N VAL A 502 -44.41 -6.25 -37.71
CA VAL A 502 -44.89 -6.55 -36.37
C VAL A 502 -44.13 -5.69 -35.38
N ILE A 503 -44.82 -4.89 -34.58
CA ILE A 503 -44.20 -3.99 -33.61
C ILE A 503 -44.73 -4.34 -32.22
N ASN A 504 -43.88 -4.99 -31.43
CA ASN A 504 -44.18 -5.22 -30.02
C ASN A 504 -43.62 -4.07 -29.18
N ALA A 505 -44.53 -3.29 -28.59
CA ALA A 505 -44.15 -2.15 -27.77
C ALA A 505 -43.81 -2.52 -26.32
N TRP A 506 -44.11 -3.75 -25.86
CA TRP A 506 -43.96 -4.18 -24.46
C TRP A 506 -44.55 -3.19 -23.44
N ASN A 507 -45.65 -2.55 -23.83
CA ASN A 507 -46.40 -1.63 -22.98
C ASN A 507 -47.75 -2.27 -22.65
N VAL A 508 -47.98 -2.52 -21.36
CA VAL A 508 -49.25 -3.06 -20.88
C VAL A 508 -50.25 -1.91 -20.85
N GLU A 509 -51.34 -2.04 -21.60
CA GLU A 509 -52.40 -1.04 -21.59
C GLU A 509 -53.06 -0.95 -20.20
N THR A 510 -53.84 0.12 -19.95
CA THR A 510 -54.49 0.35 -18.64
C THR A 510 -55.40 -0.80 -18.21
N ASN A 511 -55.87 -1.61 -19.17
CA ASN A 511 -56.68 -2.80 -18.97
C ASN A 511 -55.86 -4.08 -18.65
N GLY A 512 -54.52 -4.02 -18.64
CA GLY A 512 -53.66 -5.16 -18.35
C GLY A 512 -53.26 -6.02 -19.56
N THR A 513 -53.62 -5.63 -20.79
CA THR A 513 -53.35 -6.45 -21.99
C THR A 513 -52.11 -5.99 -22.75
N LEU A 514 -51.39 -6.94 -23.36
CA LEU A 514 -50.27 -6.65 -24.25
C LEU A 514 -50.73 -6.65 -25.71
N ASN A 515 -50.54 -5.52 -26.37
CA ASN A 515 -50.92 -5.32 -27.77
C ASN A 515 -49.70 -5.24 -28.68
N VAL A 516 -49.78 -5.95 -29.82
CA VAL A 516 -48.83 -5.86 -30.92
C VAL A 516 -49.45 -5.06 -32.05
N LYS A 517 -48.72 -4.07 -32.57
CA LYS A 517 -49.15 -3.30 -33.73
C LYS A 517 -48.71 -4.01 -35.01
N LEU A 518 -49.62 -4.11 -35.97
CA LEU A 518 -49.39 -4.74 -37.26
C LEU A 518 -49.57 -3.70 -38.37
N ARG A 519 -48.54 -3.56 -39.20
CA ARG A 519 -48.66 -2.91 -40.51
C ARG A 519 -48.62 -3.99 -41.56
N LEU A 520 -49.70 -4.09 -42.31
CA LEU A 520 -49.85 -5.03 -43.42
C LEU A 520 -49.77 -4.26 -44.73
N ALA A 521 -49.13 -4.85 -45.74
CA ALA A 521 -49.21 -4.33 -47.08
C ALA A 521 -50.67 -4.36 -47.58
N PRO A 522 -51.11 -3.34 -48.35
CA PRO A 522 -52.46 -3.32 -48.90
C PRO A 522 -52.67 -4.51 -49.85
N VAL A 523 -53.85 -5.13 -49.77
CA VAL A 523 -54.23 -6.26 -50.62
C VAL A 523 -54.36 -5.74 -52.06
N SER A 524 -53.65 -6.36 -53.01
CA SER A 524 -53.83 -6.07 -54.43
C SER A 524 -55.14 -6.69 -54.90
N GLU A 525 -56.25 -5.98 -54.77
CA GLU A 525 -57.50 -6.40 -55.42
C GLU A 525 -57.36 -6.25 -56.93
N GLY A 526 -57.65 -7.32 -57.66
CA GLY A 526 -57.50 -7.38 -59.11
C GLY A 526 -58.41 -6.39 -59.83
N GLU A 527 -57.83 -5.70 -60.81
CA GLU A 527 -58.42 -4.93 -61.92
C GLU A 527 -59.55 -3.93 -61.60
N GLU A 528 -59.19 -2.66 -61.80
CA GLU A 528 -60.05 -1.49 -62.06
C GLU A 528 -61.05 -1.03 -61.00
N GLU A 529 -60.55 -0.37 -59.95
CA GLU A 529 -61.22 0.82 -59.38
C GLU A 529 -60.16 1.88 -59.01
N THR A 530 -60.45 3.15 -59.30
CA THR A 530 -59.60 4.32 -59.06
C THR A 530 -58.93 4.30 -57.68
N ILE A 531 -57.60 4.16 -57.65
CA ILE A 531 -56.79 4.24 -56.45
C ILE A 531 -56.77 5.70 -55.98
N LEU A 532 -57.70 6.08 -55.11
CA LEU A 532 -57.42 7.15 -54.15
C LEU A 532 -56.41 6.56 -53.18
N GLU A 533 -55.14 6.97 -53.25
CA GLU A 533 -54.15 6.58 -52.23
C GLU A 533 -54.71 6.99 -50.87
N PRO A 534 -55.00 6.05 -49.95
CA PRO A 534 -55.48 6.43 -48.63
C PRO A 534 -54.42 7.29 -47.95
N GLU A 535 -54.82 8.44 -47.40
CA GLU A 535 -53.90 9.36 -46.70
C GLU A 535 -53.24 8.70 -45.47
N ASP A 536 -53.79 7.59 -44.96
CA ASP A 536 -53.36 6.88 -43.74
C ASP A 536 -53.21 5.35 -43.96
N ILE A 537 -52.21 4.73 -43.32
CA ILE A 537 -52.10 3.27 -43.19
C ILE A 537 -53.05 2.74 -42.10
N ILE A 538 -53.67 1.58 -42.34
CA ILE A 538 -54.35 0.81 -41.29
C ILE A 538 -53.31 0.10 -40.41
N LEU A 539 -52.82 0.79 -39.37
CA LEU A 539 -52.11 0.16 -38.27
C LEU A 539 -53.14 -0.60 -37.42
N THR A 540 -53.23 -1.91 -37.59
CA THR A 540 -54.11 -2.74 -36.76
C THR A 540 -53.40 -3.10 -35.45
N SER A 541 -54.16 -3.34 -34.39
CA SER A 541 -53.64 -3.77 -33.09
C SER A 541 -54.17 -5.16 -32.77
N ARG A 542 -53.30 -6.06 -32.33
CA ARG A 542 -53.64 -7.43 -31.94
C ARG A 542 -53.34 -7.64 -30.46
N ASN A 543 -54.38 -7.95 -29.68
CA ASN A 543 -54.25 -8.28 -28.27
C ASN A 543 -53.77 -9.72 -28.10
N LEU A 544 -52.59 -9.89 -27.52
CA LEU A 544 -51.97 -11.20 -27.33
C LEU A 544 -52.67 -12.04 -26.26
N HIS A 545 -53.26 -11.41 -25.25
CA HIS A 545 -54.04 -12.11 -24.23
C HIS A 545 -55.35 -12.69 -24.80
N ASP A 546 -55.94 -12.02 -25.79
CA ASP A 546 -57.11 -12.53 -26.51
C ASP A 546 -56.72 -13.71 -27.40
N VAL A 547 -55.55 -13.67 -28.05
CA VAL A 547 -55.02 -14.81 -28.83
C VAL A 547 -54.85 -16.04 -27.93
N ILE A 548 -54.27 -15.88 -26.73
CA ILE A 548 -54.14 -17.00 -25.77
C ILE A 548 -55.52 -17.53 -25.33
N SER A 549 -56.50 -16.65 -25.16
CA SER A 549 -57.83 -17.01 -24.66
C SER A 549 -58.76 -17.58 -25.73
N THR A 550 -58.41 -17.44 -27.02
CA THR A 550 -59.19 -17.95 -28.14
C THR A 550 -59.09 -19.47 -28.23
N ASN A 551 -60.17 -20.16 -28.59
CA ASN A 551 -60.15 -21.61 -28.73
C ASN A 551 -59.10 -22.01 -29.80
N PRO A 552 -58.20 -22.99 -29.52
CA PRO A 552 -57.18 -23.41 -30.49
C PRO A 552 -57.75 -23.76 -31.86
N ASN A 553 -58.94 -24.38 -31.93
CA ASN A 553 -59.57 -24.70 -33.21
C ASN A 553 -60.01 -23.46 -34.00
N GLU A 554 -60.43 -22.40 -33.32
CA GLU A 554 -60.82 -21.13 -33.94
C GLU A 554 -59.59 -20.39 -34.49
N LEU A 555 -58.48 -20.38 -33.75
CA LEU A 555 -57.19 -19.84 -34.23
C LEU A 555 -56.67 -20.60 -35.45
N ILE A 556 -56.78 -21.93 -35.44
CA ILE A 556 -56.35 -22.76 -36.57
C ILE A 556 -57.25 -22.51 -37.77
N GLN A 557 -58.56 -22.37 -37.56
CA GLN A 557 -59.51 -22.02 -38.61
C GLN A 557 -59.26 -20.63 -39.18
N SER A 558 -58.91 -19.63 -38.37
CA SER A 558 -58.62 -18.28 -38.87
C SER A 558 -57.35 -18.24 -39.73
N ILE A 559 -56.35 -19.05 -39.42
CA ILE A 559 -55.10 -19.15 -40.19
C ILE A 559 -55.30 -19.96 -41.48
N LEU A 560 -56.00 -21.10 -41.42
CA LEU A 560 -56.15 -22.00 -42.56
C LEU A 560 -57.33 -21.63 -43.47
N GLY A 561 -58.48 -21.18 -42.94
CA GLY A 561 -59.77 -20.97 -43.63
C GLY A 561 -60.66 -22.24 -43.72
N ASP A 562 -61.76 -22.24 -44.48
CA ASP A 562 -62.82 -23.28 -44.44
C ASP A 562 -62.68 -24.56 -45.33
N ALA A 563 -61.58 -24.80 -46.07
CA ALA A 563 -61.53 -25.86 -47.11
C ALA A 563 -60.88 -27.23 -46.72
N SER A 564 -61.28 -28.34 -47.35
CA SER A 564 -60.88 -29.72 -47.04
C SER A 564 -59.80 -30.28 -47.99
N GLY A 565 -58.58 -30.57 -47.51
CA GLY A 565 -57.48 -31.14 -48.31
C GLY A 565 -56.41 -31.88 -47.48
N SER A 566 -55.61 -32.74 -48.13
CA SER A 566 -54.59 -33.63 -47.52
C SER A 566 -53.37 -32.90 -46.93
N GLU A 567 -52.85 -31.87 -47.61
CA GLU A 567 -51.69 -31.07 -47.15
C GLU A 567 -52.00 -30.25 -45.88
N ARG A 568 -53.27 -29.88 -45.66
CA ARG A 568 -53.74 -29.30 -44.39
C ARG A 568 -53.58 -30.25 -43.22
N GLY A 569 -53.48 -31.56 -43.42
CA GLY A 569 -53.31 -32.51 -42.33
C GLY A 569 -51.99 -32.33 -41.58
N GLU A 570 -50.91 -32.00 -42.29
CA GLU A 570 -49.61 -31.72 -41.69
C GLU A 570 -49.54 -30.29 -41.13
N GLU A 571 -50.02 -29.28 -41.88
CA GLU A 571 -50.06 -27.90 -41.40
C GLU A 571 -50.98 -27.72 -40.19
N ARG A 572 -52.11 -28.43 -40.14
CA ARG A 572 -53.01 -28.45 -38.97
C ARG A 572 -52.36 -29.13 -37.78
N ARG A 573 -51.64 -30.24 -37.97
CA ARG A 573 -50.88 -30.90 -36.88
C ARG A 573 -49.76 -30.00 -36.35
N GLU A 574 -49.08 -29.25 -37.23
CA GLU A 574 -48.06 -28.26 -36.88
C GLU A 574 -48.69 -27.13 -36.03
N LEU A 575 -49.83 -26.57 -36.48
CA LEU A 575 -50.54 -25.54 -35.73
C LEU A 575 -51.17 -26.04 -34.42
N ASP A 576 -51.66 -27.28 -34.38
CA ASP A 576 -52.15 -27.95 -33.16
C ASP A 576 -51.02 -28.10 -32.12
N LEU A 577 -49.77 -28.33 -32.57
CA LEU A 577 -48.61 -28.40 -31.69
C LEU A 577 -48.22 -26.99 -31.18
N VAL A 578 -48.14 -26.01 -32.07
CA VAL A 578 -47.75 -24.63 -31.74
C VAL A 578 -48.77 -23.98 -30.80
N THR A 579 -50.07 -24.17 -31.02
CA THR A 579 -51.14 -23.64 -30.14
C THR A 579 -51.13 -24.26 -28.74
N ARG A 580 -50.53 -25.44 -28.54
CA ARG A 580 -50.34 -26.04 -27.21
C ARG A 580 -49.07 -25.57 -26.51
N GLN A 581 -48.13 -25.01 -27.25
CA GLN A 581 -46.84 -24.54 -26.77
C GLN A 581 -46.83 -23.05 -26.45
N ILE A 582 -47.91 -22.31 -26.75
CA ILE A 582 -47.99 -20.89 -26.43
C ILE A 582 -47.91 -20.63 -24.93
N ILE A 583 -47.28 -19.51 -24.61
CA ILE A 583 -47.18 -18.98 -23.25
C ILE A 583 -48.55 -18.84 -22.57
N SER A 584 -48.61 -19.15 -21.27
CA SER A 584 -49.85 -19.03 -20.49
C SER A 584 -50.22 -17.55 -20.28
N HIS A 585 -51.49 -17.30 -19.93
CA HIS A 585 -51.98 -15.94 -19.69
C HIS A 585 -51.24 -15.23 -18.54
N ASP A 586 -50.99 -15.95 -17.43
CA ASP A 586 -50.27 -15.43 -16.25
C ASP A 586 -48.78 -15.21 -16.54
N ASP A 587 -48.17 -16.14 -17.29
CA ASP A 587 -46.77 -16.03 -17.70
C ASP A 587 -46.59 -14.88 -18.69
N LEU A 588 -47.50 -14.69 -19.66
CA LEU A 588 -47.44 -13.54 -20.58
C LEU A 588 -47.55 -12.22 -19.82
N THR A 589 -48.42 -12.14 -18.81
CA THR A 589 -48.54 -10.95 -17.96
C THR A 589 -47.24 -10.69 -17.18
N THR A 590 -46.63 -11.74 -16.65
CA THR A 590 -45.36 -11.67 -15.92
C THR A 590 -44.20 -11.25 -16.83
N VAL A 591 -44.09 -11.88 -18.00
CA VAL A 591 -43.11 -11.55 -19.05
C VAL A 591 -43.30 -10.11 -19.53
N SER A 592 -44.54 -9.67 -19.78
CA SER A 592 -44.85 -8.31 -20.24
C SER A 592 -44.37 -7.26 -19.26
N ARG A 593 -44.57 -7.48 -17.95
CA ARG A 593 -44.06 -6.57 -16.90
C ARG A 593 -42.53 -6.56 -16.86
N MET A 594 -41.89 -7.73 -16.92
CA MET A 594 -40.42 -7.83 -16.93
C MET A 594 -39.82 -7.16 -18.17
N MET A 595 -40.44 -7.33 -19.33
CA MET A 595 -40.06 -6.71 -20.59
C MET A 595 -40.27 -5.20 -20.59
N GLY A 596 -41.38 -4.71 -20.02
CA GLY A 596 -41.61 -3.27 -19.84
C GLY A 596 -40.49 -2.62 -18.99
N VAL A 597 -40.06 -3.29 -17.92
CA VAL A 597 -38.90 -2.85 -17.14
C VAL A 597 -37.62 -2.93 -17.98
N LYS A 598 -37.32 -4.07 -18.61
CA LYS A 598 -36.12 -4.28 -19.44
C LYS A 598 -36.00 -3.21 -20.53
N LYS A 599 -37.08 -2.93 -21.26
CA LYS A 599 -37.15 -1.89 -22.28
C LYS A 599 -36.93 -0.49 -21.71
N GLY A 600 -37.55 -0.16 -20.57
CA GLY A 600 -37.28 1.09 -19.87
C GLY A 600 -35.81 1.27 -19.47
N LYS A 601 -35.13 0.16 -19.10
CA LYS A 601 -33.70 0.13 -18.78
C LYS A 601 -32.82 0.31 -20.01
N HIS A 602 -33.13 -0.35 -21.13
CA HIS A 602 -32.43 -0.13 -22.40
C HIS A 602 -32.56 1.31 -22.89
N TYR A 603 -33.76 1.89 -22.82
CA TYR A 603 -33.95 3.30 -23.19
C TYR A 603 -33.15 4.24 -22.29
N ARG A 604 -33.10 3.98 -20.98
CA ARG A 604 -32.25 4.76 -20.07
C ARG A 604 -30.77 4.59 -20.38
N LEU A 605 -30.30 3.39 -20.73
CA LEU A 605 -28.92 3.15 -21.16
C LEU A 605 -28.57 3.99 -22.40
N PHE A 606 -29.45 4.00 -23.41
CA PHE A 606 -29.28 4.83 -24.59
C PHE A 606 -29.16 6.33 -24.25
N GLN A 607 -30.04 6.86 -23.40
CA GLN A 607 -29.95 8.25 -22.95
C GLN A 607 -28.65 8.56 -22.21
N ILE A 608 -28.21 7.65 -21.34
CA ILE A 608 -26.96 7.80 -20.59
C ILE A 608 -25.77 7.85 -21.56
N GLU A 609 -25.75 7.04 -22.62
CA GLU A 609 -24.68 7.06 -23.60
C GLU A 609 -24.60 8.39 -24.35
N GLU A 610 -25.74 8.98 -24.73
CA GLU A 610 -25.77 10.32 -25.34
C GLU A 610 -25.30 11.43 -24.38
N GLU A 611 -25.75 11.39 -23.13
CA GLU A 611 -25.35 12.36 -22.09
C GLU A 611 -23.86 12.23 -21.75
N MET A 612 -23.35 11.00 -21.65
CA MET A 612 -21.93 10.72 -21.42
C MET A 612 -21.06 11.19 -22.59
N ALA A 613 -21.48 10.99 -23.84
CA ALA A 613 -20.73 11.43 -25.01
C ALA A 613 -20.57 12.96 -25.04
N LYS A 614 -21.63 13.70 -24.72
CA LYS A 614 -21.59 15.18 -24.59
C LYS A 614 -20.63 15.62 -23.48
N LEU A 615 -20.74 15.02 -22.30
CA LEU A 615 -19.85 15.34 -21.17
C LEU A 615 -18.39 15.00 -21.46
N GLN A 616 -18.11 13.90 -22.16
CA GLN A 616 -16.75 13.53 -22.57
C GLN A 616 -16.15 14.58 -23.50
N GLN A 617 -16.94 15.12 -24.43
CA GLN A 617 -16.50 16.20 -25.31
C GLN A 617 -16.18 17.47 -24.52
N GLU A 618 -17.07 17.90 -23.63
CA GLU A 618 -16.87 19.07 -22.76
C GLU A 618 -15.61 18.93 -21.89
N LEU A 619 -15.38 17.74 -21.30
CA LEU A 619 -14.20 17.44 -20.50
C LEU A 619 -12.91 17.45 -21.32
N GLN A 620 -12.94 16.93 -22.55
CA GLN A 620 -11.78 16.96 -23.44
C GLN A 620 -11.44 18.39 -23.88
N GLU A 621 -12.44 19.21 -24.18
CA GLU A 621 -12.25 20.63 -24.55
C GLU A 621 -11.66 21.43 -23.39
N GLN A 622 -12.17 21.24 -22.16
CA GLN A 622 -11.61 21.86 -20.96
C GLN A 622 -10.17 21.41 -20.68
N HIS A 623 -9.87 20.13 -20.84
CA HIS A 623 -8.52 19.60 -20.65
C HIS A 623 -7.54 20.24 -21.65
N ASN A 624 -7.91 20.30 -22.93
CA ASN A 624 -7.09 20.92 -23.97
C ASN A 624 -6.81 22.39 -23.65
N ALA A 625 -7.82 23.15 -23.20
CA ALA A 625 -7.67 24.55 -22.82
C ALA A 625 -6.71 24.75 -21.62
N SER A 626 -6.73 23.84 -20.64
CA SER A 626 -5.83 23.88 -19.48
C SER A 626 -4.39 23.51 -19.85
N VAL A 627 -4.19 22.57 -20.78
CA VAL A 627 -2.87 22.15 -21.26
C VAL A 627 -2.20 23.23 -22.13
N GLU A 628 -2.98 24.07 -22.83
CA GLU A 628 -2.43 25.19 -23.59
C GLU A 628 -1.90 26.33 -22.72
N THR A 629 -2.42 26.49 -21.50
CA THR A 629 -1.96 27.51 -20.53
C THR A 629 -0.72 27.12 -19.72
N GLU A 630 -0.45 25.83 -19.56
CA GLU A 630 0.79 25.33 -18.94
C GLU A 630 1.78 24.99 -20.06
N ALA A 631 3.01 25.52 -20.04
CA ALA A 631 3.97 25.45 -21.16
C ALA A 631 4.59 24.05 -21.42
N ASN A 632 3.79 22.97 -21.39
CA ASN A 632 4.18 21.59 -21.66
C ASN A 632 3.40 21.03 -22.87
N LYS A 633 3.91 21.31 -24.08
CA LYS A 633 3.35 20.81 -25.36
C LYS A 633 3.54 19.30 -25.61
N GLU A 634 4.19 18.56 -24.71
CA GLU A 634 4.51 17.14 -24.92
C GLU A 634 3.47 16.15 -24.38
N GLN A 635 2.41 16.62 -23.69
CA GLN A 635 1.34 15.77 -23.16
C GLN A 635 -0.01 16.04 -23.84
N GLY A 636 -0.11 15.76 -25.14
CA GLY A 636 -1.40 15.56 -25.79
C GLY A 636 -2.05 14.26 -25.29
N GLY A 637 -2.63 14.30 -24.09
CA GLY A 637 -3.21 13.17 -23.39
C GLY A 637 -4.74 13.21 -23.31
N SER A 638 -5.34 12.08 -22.93
CA SER A 638 -6.77 12.03 -22.58
C SER A 638 -7.04 12.80 -21.29
N TRP A 639 -8.17 13.51 -21.22
CA TRP A 639 -8.65 14.19 -19.99
C TRP A 639 -8.77 13.25 -18.78
N MET A 640 -8.88 11.93 -19.01
CA MET A 640 -8.93 10.92 -17.95
C MET A 640 -7.57 10.62 -17.33
N SER A 641 -6.45 10.97 -17.99
CA SER A 641 -5.11 10.59 -17.53
C SER A 641 -4.81 11.06 -16.10
N PRO A 642 -5.05 12.34 -15.72
CA PRO A 642 -4.83 12.81 -14.36
C PRO A 642 -5.71 12.10 -13.31
N LEU A 643 -6.93 11.69 -13.69
CA LEU A 643 -7.86 11.00 -12.80
C LEU A 643 -7.46 9.55 -12.56
N VAL A 644 -7.04 8.85 -13.62
CA VAL A 644 -6.54 7.48 -13.49
C VAL A 644 -5.23 7.49 -12.70
N GLU A 645 -4.36 8.47 -12.94
CA GLU A 645 -3.14 8.69 -12.16
C GLU A 645 -3.46 8.94 -10.67
N GLN A 646 -4.49 9.73 -10.35
CA GLN A 646 -4.95 9.91 -8.98
C GLN A 646 -5.46 8.60 -8.36
N ARG A 647 -6.35 7.87 -9.04
CA ARG A 647 -6.92 6.63 -8.51
C ARG A 647 -5.86 5.54 -8.32
N THR A 648 -4.97 5.38 -9.28
CA THR A 648 -3.88 4.41 -9.19
C THR A 648 -2.88 4.77 -8.08
N ALA A 649 -2.59 6.06 -7.87
CA ALA A 649 -1.80 6.53 -6.73
C ALA A 649 -2.51 6.33 -5.37
N LEU A 650 -3.83 6.50 -5.30
CA LEU A 650 -4.62 6.20 -4.10
C LEU A 650 -4.60 4.70 -3.76
N VAL A 651 -4.73 3.84 -4.78
CA VAL A 651 -4.62 2.38 -4.64
C VAL A 651 -3.23 1.98 -4.18
N GLU A 652 -2.18 2.52 -4.81
CA GLU A 652 -0.78 2.30 -4.42
C GLU A 652 -0.55 2.73 -2.96
N THR A 653 -0.93 3.94 -2.59
CA THR A 653 -0.81 4.45 -1.21
C THR A 653 -1.53 3.56 -0.22
N THR A 654 -2.72 3.08 -0.57
CA THR A 654 -3.52 2.19 0.28
C THR A 654 -2.87 0.81 0.42
N ALA A 655 -2.28 0.27 -0.65
CA ALA A 655 -1.53 -0.98 -0.61
C ALA A 655 -0.27 -0.85 0.24
N LEU A 656 0.49 0.25 0.11
CA LEU A 656 1.63 0.51 0.99
C LEU A 656 1.21 0.66 2.45
N GLY A 657 0.06 1.31 2.71
CA GLY A 657 -0.57 1.32 4.03
C GLY A 657 -0.94 -0.07 4.53
N CYS A 658 -1.42 -0.97 3.67
CA CYS A 658 -1.66 -2.37 4.03
C CYS A 658 -0.37 -3.11 4.39
N ALA A 659 0.75 -2.82 3.71
CA ALA A 659 2.06 -3.37 4.02
C ALA A 659 2.55 -2.95 5.42
N ILE A 660 2.39 -1.67 5.76
CA ILE A 660 2.66 -1.15 7.11
C ILE A 660 1.74 -1.83 8.14
N ARG A 661 0.44 -1.93 7.84
CA ARG A 661 -0.54 -2.58 8.71
C ARG A 661 -0.24 -4.07 8.91
N TRP A 662 0.25 -4.76 7.89
CA TRP A 662 0.65 -6.15 7.96
C TRP A 662 1.78 -6.36 8.96
N GLN A 663 2.78 -5.49 8.93
CA GLN A 663 3.85 -5.50 9.91
C GLN A 663 3.32 -5.21 11.33
N GLU A 664 2.45 -4.20 11.50
CA GLU A 664 1.83 -3.91 12.81
C GLU A 664 1.12 -5.14 13.41
N LEU A 665 0.42 -5.93 12.59
CA LEU A 665 -0.27 -7.15 13.02
C LEU A 665 0.68 -8.27 13.46
N GLN A 666 1.95 -8.20 13.07
CA GLN A 666 2.99 -9.15 13.49
C GLN A 666 3.84 -8.62 14.64
N ASN A 667 3.89 -7.29 14.81
CA ASN A 667 4.69 -6.66 15.85
C ASN A 667 4.12 -6.94 17.24
N ASN A 668 5.00 -7.18 18.19
CA ASN A 668 4.64 -7.29 19.59
C ASN A 668 4.67 -5.91 20.29
N THR A 669 3.88 -4.95 19.81
CA THR A 669 3.84 -3.60 20.43
C THR A 669 3.23 -3.60 21.82
N LYS A 670 2.49 -4.66 22.21
CA LYS A 670 1.84 -4.76 23.52
C LYS A 670 2.77 -5.25 24.63
N ALA A 671 3.85 -5.99 24.33
CA ALA A 671 4.81 -6.42 25.35
C ALA A 671 5.39 -5.25 26.13
N PHE A 672 5.54 -4.12 25.47
CA PHE A 672 6.05 -2.88 26.04
C PHE A 672 5.21 -2.29 27.17
N ASN A 673 3.89 -2.39 27.05
CA ASN A 673 2.93 -1.95 28.07
C ASN A 673 2.35 -3.17 28.80
N PHE A 674 3.04 -4.31 28.77
CA PHE A 674 2.46 -5.57 29.21
C PHE A 674 2.00 -5.53 30.66
N LEU A 675 2.83 -5.04 31.60
CA LEU A 675 2.44 -4.88 33.00
C LEU A 675 1.17 -4.03 33.17
N LYS A 676 1.07 -2.93 32.41
CA LYS A 676 -0.11 -2.06 32.42
C LYS A 676 -1.35 -2.75 31.85
N ILE A 677 -1.21 -3.37 30.67
CA ILE A 677 -2.29 -4.08 29.97
C ILE A 677 -2.79 -5.26 30.80
N GLU A 678 -1.87 -5.95 31.47
CA GLU A 678 -2.18 -7.12 32.28
C GLU A 678 -2.81 -6.75 33.62
N ALA A 679 -2.37 -5.64 34.23
CA ALA A 679 -3.05 -5.03 35.38
C ALA A 679 -4.49 -4.62 35.04
N GLU A 680 -4.70 -3.98 33.88
CA GLU A 680 -6.04 -3.66 33.38
C GLU A 680 -6.89 -4.92 33.12
N ARG A 681 -6.30 -6.00 32.61
CA ARG A 681 -6.98 -7.27 32.32
C ARG A 681 -7.40 -8.02 33.58
N THR A 682 -6.55 -8.05 34.59
CA THR A 682 -6.74 -8.81 35.85
C THR A 682 -7.47 -8.01 36.93
N GLY A 683 -7.48 -6.68 36.81
CA GLY A 683 -7.96 -5.78 37.87
C GLY A 683 -6.99 -5.63 39.04
N GLU A 684 -5.78 -6.18 38.93
CA GLU A 684 -4.72 -6.09 39.93
C GLU A 684 -3.86 -4.82 39.72
N ARG A 685 -3.07 -4.44 40.74
CA ARG A 685 -2.04 -3.41 40.56
C ARG A 685 -0.82 -3.99 39.83
N ALA A 686 -0.09 -3.15 39.10
CA ALA A 686 1.09 -3.60 38.35
C ALA A 686 2.15 -4.28 39.22
N GLU A 687 2.31 -3.87 40.49
CA GLU A 687 3.24 -4.55 41.42
C GLU A 687 2.78 -5.98 41.75
N GLN A 688 1.46 -6.20 41.82
CA GLN A 688 0.89 -7.50 42.15
C GLN A 688 0.95 -8.45 40.95
N VAL A 689 0.72 -7.93 39.74
CA VAL A 689 0.98 -8.67 38.50
C VAL A 689 2.45 -9.08 38.42
N LEU A 690 3.38 -8.18 38.74
CA LEU A 690 4.83 -8.46 38.73
C LEU A 690 5.22 -9.54 39.76
N ARG A 691 4.60 -9.57 40.95
CA ARG A 691 4.82 -10.61 41.96
C ARG A 691 4.37 -11.99 41.49
N ASN A 692 3.28 -12.05 40.73
CA ASN A 692 2.71 -13.30 40.22
C ASN A 692 3.42 -13.83 38.95
N MET A 693 4.63 -13.34 38.65
CA MET A 693 5.38 -13.72 37.45
C MET A 693 5.92 -15.14 37.48
N GLN A 694 5.83 -15.80 36.34
CA GLN A 694 6.56 -17.01 36.04
C GLN A 694 7.65 -16.74 35.00
N VAL A 695 8.83 -17.31 35.18
CA VAL A 695 9.88 -17.33 34.17
C VAL A 695 9.88 -18.70 33.53
N CYS A 696 9.61 -18.76 32.23
CA CYS A 696 9.59 -19.99 31.45
C CYS A 696 10.86 -20.09 30.59
N VAL A 697 11.76 -20.99 30.94
CA VAL A 697 12.99 -21.24 30.22
C VAL A 697 12.79 -22.42 29.28
N VAL A 698 12.93 -22.20 27.97
CA VAL A 698 12.93 -23.27 26.98
C VAL A 698 14.37 -23.59 26.63
N SER A 699 14.90 -24.67 27.21
CA SER A 699 16.28 -25.12 27.00
C SER A 699 16.45 -26.59 27.38
N ASN A 700 17.27 -27.29 26.60
CA ASN A 700 17.75 -28.64 26.91
C ASN A 700 19.03 -28.65 27.76
N ASN A 701 19.59 -27.48 28.11
CA ASN A 701 20.79 -27.38 28.94
C ASN A 701 20.43 -27.39 30.44
N PRO A 702 20.73 -28.47 31.18
CA PRO A 702 20.40 -28.58 32.60
C PRO A 702 21.30 -27.74 33.51
N LYS A 703 22.38 -27.14 32.98
CA LYS A 703 23.38 -26.38 33.76
C LYS A 703 23.24 -24.86 33.65
N LEU A 704 22.20 -24.35 32.98
CA LEU A 704 21.96 -22.92 32.89
C LEU A 704 21.78 -22.31 34.29
N PRO A 705 22.47 -21.20 34.64
CA PRO A 705 22.34 -20.55 35.94
C PRO A 705 21.03 -19.74 36.03
N THR A 706 19.89 -20.43 35.91
CA THR A 706 18.53 -19.85 35.87
C THR A 706 18.16 -19.06 37.13
N LYS A 707 18.83 -19.31 38.26
CA LYS A 707 18.70 -18.52 39.50
C LYS A 707 18.99 -17.02 39.29
N HIS A 708 19.84 -16.65 38.32
CA HIS A 708 20.14 -15.24 38.02
C HIS A 708 18.97 -14.54 37.32
N LEU A 709 18.11 -15.27 36.60
CA LEU A 709 16.89 -14.70 36.03
C LEU A 709 15.93 -14.23 37.12
N LEU A 710 15.81 -15.03 38.19
CA LEU A 710 14.94 -14.75 39.34
C LEU A 710 15.40 -13.56 40.18
N ALA A 711 16.70 -13.23 40.16
CA ALA A 711 17.27 -12.09 40.91
C ALA A 711 16.72 -10.72 40.47
N SER A 712 15.99 -10.68 39.35
CA SER A 712 15.33 -9.49 38.81
C SER A 712 13.96 -9.22 39.45
N PHE A 713 13.44 -10.16 40.24
CA PHE A 713 12.08 -10.16 40.76
C PHE A 713 12.04 -10.28 42.29
N SER A 714 10.90 -9.99 42.91
CA SER A 714 10.66 -10.25 44.34
C SER A 714 10.62 -11.75 44.65
N GLU A 715 10.81 -12.14 45.91
CA GLU A 715 11.03 -13.53 46.39
C GLU A 715 10.00 -14.60 45.94
N ASP A 716 8.84 -14.21 45.39
CA ASP A 716 7.72 -15.10 45.04
C ASP A 716 7.63 -15.52 43.54
N ALA A 717 8.56 -15.09 42.66
CA ALA A 717 8.51 -15.43 41.23
C ALA A 717 8.80 -16.92 40.96
N GLY A 718 7.94 -17.59 40.18
CA GLY A 718 8.09 -19.00 39.82
C GLY A 718 9.02 -19.23 38.62
N LEU A 719 9.72 -20.37 38.56
CA LEU A 719 10.52 -20.79 37.41
C LEU A 719 9.98 -22.12 36.84
N GLN A 720 9.72 -22.15 35.54
CA GLN A 720 9.37 -23.36 34.79
C GLN A 720 10.42 -23.60 33.70
N GLN A 721 10.90 -24.83 33.55
CA GLN A 721 11.80 -25.20 32.47
C GLN A 721 11.12 -26.20 31.54
N LEU A 722 11.14 -25.91 30.24
CA LEU A 722 10.58 -26.72 29.16
C LEU A 722 11.69 -27.14 28.20
N THR A 723 11.52 -28.32 27.58
CA THR A 723 12.43 -28.82 26.54
C THR A 723 11.98 -28.43 25.13
N GLU A 724 10.71 -28.07 24.95
CA GLU A 724 10.12 -27.69 23.66
C GLU A 724 9.23 -26.45 23.80
N LEU A 725 8.99 -25.77 22.67
CA LEU A 725 8.07 -24.62 22.63
C LEU A 725 6.62 -25.09 22.83
N PRO A 726 5.84 -24.39 23.67
CA PRO A 726 4.44 -24.71 23.85
C PRO A 726 3.66 -24.50 22.54
N LEU A 727 2.68 -25.36 22.26
CA LEU A 727 1.82 -25.17 21.10
C LEU A 727 0.93 -23.94 21.31
N PRO A 728 0.55 -23.22 20.25
CA PRO A 728 -0.30 -22.02 20.36
C PRO A 728 -1.62 -22.22 21.13
N GLN A 729 -2.13 -23.45 21.14
CA GLN A 729 -3.35 -23.88 21.82
C GLN A 729 -3.17 -24.19 23.31
N ASP A 730 -1.92 -24.32 23.79
CA ASP A 730 -1.56 -24.58 25.19
C ASP A 730 -1.16 -23.29 25.94
N ILE A 731 -1.07 -22.17 25.20
CA ILE A 731 -0.84 -20.81 25.72
C ILE A 731 -2.04 -20.20 26.51
N PRO A 732 -3.33 -20.62 26.37
CA PRO A 732 -4.48 -19.90 26.95
C PRO A 732 -4.51 -19.72 28.48
N ASP A 733 -3.83 -20.59 29.25
CA ASP A 733 -3.97 -20.64 30.72
C ASP A 733 -2.69 -20.29 31.50
N LEU A 734 -1.62 -19.89 30.82
CA LEU A 734 -0.38 -19.48 31.48
C LEU A 734 -0.55 -18.03 31.98
N GLY A 735 -0.47 -17.84 33.30
CA GLY A 735 -0.40 -16.53 33.95
C GLY A 735 0.79 -15.69 33.45
N PHE A 736 0.98 -14.50 34.02
CA PHE A 736 2.05 -13.56 33.70
C PHE A 736 3.42 -14.29 33.57
N THR A 737 3.95 -14.47 32.35
CA THR A 737 5.16 -15.28 32.08
C THR A 737 6.23 -14.45 31.36
N LEU A 738 7.53 -14.66 31.62
CA LEU A 738 8.67 -14.22 30.78
C LEU A 738 9.25 -15.45 30.07
N TYR A 739 9.32 -15.44 28.74
CA TYR A 739 9.97 -16.55 28.03
C TYR A 739 11.47 -16.27 27.85
N VAL A 740 12.29 -17.25 28.23
CA VAL A 740 13.74 -17.25 27.95
C VAL A 740 14.00 -18.43 27.03
N LEU A 741 14.35 -18.14 25.78
CA LEU A 741 14.53 -19.15 24.74
C LEU A 741 16.03 -19.37 24.50
N ASP A 742 16.52 -20.56 24.80
CA ASP A 742 17.88 -20.95 24.50
C ASP A 742 17.97 -21.43 23.06
N LEU A 743 18.56 -20.59 22.20
CA LEU A 743 18.77 -20.90 20.79
C LEU A 743 19.89 -21.94 20.70
N ASP A 744 19.57 -23.21 20.86
CA ASP A 744 20.46 -24.31 20.52
C ASP A 744 20.10 -24.81 19.09
N PRO A 745 21.02 -24.84 18.11
CA PRO A 745 20.70 -25.23 16.73
C PRO A 745 20.14 -26.66 16.62
N GLU A 746 20.51 -27.56 17.52
CA GLU A 746 20.09 -28.96 17.50
C GLU A 746 18.66 -29.15 18.04
N HIS A 747 18.19 -28.24 18.90
CA HIS A 747 16.97 -28.43 19.68
C HIS A 747 15.94 -27.32 19.49
N LEU A 748 16.37 -26.06 19.46
CA LEU A 748 15.53 -24.89 19.27
C LEU A 748 15.99 -24.02 18.09
N PRO A 749 15.87 -24.55 16.85
CA PRO A 749 16.29 -23.81 15.67
C PRO A 749 15.48 -22.53 15.51
N LEU A 750 16.19 -21.48 15.12
CA LEU A 750 15.67 -20.13 14.94
C LEU A 750 14.36 -20.06 14.12
N ASN A 751 14.20 -20.88 13.09
CA ASN A 751 12.97 -20.91 12.28
C ASN A 751 11.74 -21.34 13.08
N LYS A 752 11.88 -22.26 14.03
CA LYS A 752 10.78 -22.65 14.94
C LYS A 752 10.43 -21.51 15.88
N VAL A 753 11.43 -20.79 16.39
CA VAL A 753 11.22 -19.59 17.23
C VAL A 753 10.48 -18.50 16.48
N LEU A 754 10.90 -18.18 15.25
CA LEU A 754 10.22 -17.21 14.39
C LEU A 754 8.76 -17.61 14.12
N ALA A 755 8.50 -18.89 13.84
CA ALA A 755 7.15 -19.40 13.63
C ALA A 755 6.28 -19.28 14.89
N PHE A 756 6.84 -19.64 16.05
CA PHE A 756 6.18 -19.52 17.36
C PHE A 756 5.81 -18.07 17.67
N LEU A 757 6.76 -17.13 17.55
CA LEU A 757 6.51 -15.72 17.82
C LEU A 757 5.46 -15.12 16.86
N ARG A 758 5.51 -15.47 15.57
CA ARG A 758 4.49 -15.03 14.58
C ARG A 758 3.10 -15.58 14.92
N GLY A 759 3.01 -16.87 15.26
CA GLY A 759 1.76 -17.49 15.66
C GLY A 759 1.16 -16.81 16.89
N ARG A 760 2.00 -16.58 17.90
CA ARG A 760 1.65 -15.90 19.14
C ARG A 760 1.16 -14.46 18.90
N ASN A 761 1.88 -13.67 18.11
CA ASN A 761 1.57 -12.24 17.91
C ASN A 761 0.25 -12.02 17.15
N ARG A 762 -0.22 -13.02 16.39
CA ARG A 762 -1.53 -12.97 15.72
C ARG A 762 -2.71 -13.27 16.65
N THR A 763 -2.46 -13.74 17.87
CA THR A 763 -3.53 -14.05 18.85
C THR A 763 -4.09 -12.79 19.53
N LYS A 764 -5.27 -12.91 20.12
CA LYS A 764 -5.92 -11.80 20.86
C LYS A 764 -5.35 -11.59 22.27
N MET A 765 -4.52 -12.51 22.76
CA MET A 765 -3.94 -12.49 24.11
C MET A 765 -2.98 -11.30 24.32
N SER A 766 -2.74 -10.94 25.58
CA SER A 766 -1.66 -10.02 25.94
C SER A 766 -0.32 -10.62 25.53
N HIS A 767 0.52 -9.81 24.90
CA HIS A 767 1.80 -10.29 24.41
C HIS A 767 2.85 -10.21 25.51
N ILE A 768 3.71 -11.22 25.57
CA ILE A 768 4.67 -11.43 26.64
C ILE A 768 6.08 -11.04 26.15
N PRO A 769 6.94 -10.46 27.01
CA PRO A 769 8.35 -10.26 26.71
C PRO A 769 9.08 -11.60 26.50
N VAL A 770 10.05 -11.60 25.58
CA VAL A 770 10.88 -12.77 25.27
C VAL A 770 12.35 -12.36 25.30
N VAL A 771 13.18 -13.19 25.93
CA VAL A 771 14.65 -13.07 25.93
C VAL A 771 15.21 -14.26 25.17
N LEU A 772 16.20 -14.01 24.33
CA LEU A 772 16.91 -15.05 23.60
C LEU A 772 18.29 -15.24 24.24
N LEU A 773 18.65 -16.48 24.54
CA LEU A 773 20.02 -16.87 24.85
C LEU A 773 20.65 -17.39 23.57
N ALA A 774 21.80 -16.86 23.20
CA ALA A 774 22.50 -17.24 21.98
C ALA A 774 24.00 -17.21 22.19
N SER A 775 24.68 -18.31 21.92
CA SER A 775 26.14 -18.37 21.96
C SER A 775 26.77 -17.47 20.87
N PRO A 776 28.05 -17.08 21.01
CA PRO A 776 28.76 -16.28 20.00
C PRO A 776 28.75 -16.89 18.59
N GLU A 777 28.77 -18.22 18.49
CA GLU A 777 28.70 -18.94 17.20
C GLU A 777 27.34 -18.75 16.52
N ILE A 778 26.26 -18.73 17.31
CA ILE A 778 24.88 -18.58 16.84
C ILE A 778 24.61 -17.13 16.50
N HIS A 779 25.19 -16.20 17.26
CA HIS A 779 25.14 -14.77 16.96
C HIS A 779 25.68 -14.47 15.55
N LYS A 780 26.74 -15.18 15.12
CA LYS A 780 27.29 -15.07 13.76
C LYS A 780 26.36 -15.62 12.66
N GLN A 781 25.43 -16.52 13.01
CA GLN A 781 24.47 -17.09 12.06
C GLN A 781 23.21 -16.23 11.92
N ILE A 782 22.93 -15.32 12.86
CA ILE A 782 21.80 -14.39 12.79
C ILE A 782 22.11 -13.31 11.75
N THR A 783 21.50 -13.44 10.57
CA THR A 783 21.62 -12.41 9.54
C THR A 783 20.95 -11.09 10.00
N PRO A 784 21.36 -9.93 9.46
CA PRO A 784 20.69 -8.66 9.74
C PRO A 784 19.17 -8.71 9.55
N GLN A 785 18.73 -9.46 8.53
CA GLN A 785 17.31 -9.63 8.25
C GLN A 785 16.58 -10.38 9.36
N ILE A 786 17.17 -11.46 9.88
CA ILE A 786 16.60 -12.21 11.01
C ILE A 786 16.59 -11.33 12.26
N LYS A 787 17.68 -10.60 12.53
CA LYS A 787 17.79 -9.70 13.69
C LYS A 787 16.68 -8.66 13.70
N ALA A 788 16.42 -8.02 12.55
CA ALA A 788 15.35 -7.05 12.41
C ALA A 788 13.97 -7.70 12.68
N GLN A 789 13.73 -8.90 12.15
CA GLN A 789 12.49 -9.65 12.39
C GLN A 789 12.28 -9.98 13.86
N LEU A 790 13.30 -10.50 14.54
CA LEU A 790 13.21 -10.88 15.95
C LEU A 790 12.89 -9.67 16.83
N GLY A 791 13.57 -8.53 16.62
CA GLY A 791 13.30 -7.31 17.39
C GLY A 791 11.83 -6.86 17.30
N HIS A 792 11.24 -6.97 16.11
CA HIS A 792 9.83 -6.68 15.86
C HIS A 792 8.87 -7.68 16.49
N LEU A 793 9.17 -8.97 16.37
CA LEU A 793 8.34 -10.05 16.90
C LEU A 793 8.38 -10.13 18.43
N ILE A 794 9.49 -9.72 19.06
CA ILE A 794 9.64 -9.75 20.51
C ILE A 794 9.06 -8.48 21.15
N GLY A 795 8.99 -7.37 20.42
CA GLY A 795 8.26 -6.18 20.88
C GLY A 795 9.13 -5.08 21.48
N ILE A 796 10.37 -5.01 21.04
CA ILE A 796 11.43 -4.21 21.68
C ILE A 796 11.71 -2.90 20.93
N GLN A 797 10.74 -2.45 20.13
CA GLN A 797 10.83 -1.13 19.53
C GLN A 797 10.73 -0.04 20.60
N THR A 798 11.53 1.00 20.39
CA THR A 798 11.59 2.21 21.19
C THR A 798 10.21 2.83 21.41
N PRO A 799 9.90 3.34 22.61
CA PRO A 799 8.76 4.23 22.78
C PRO A 799 8.84 5.39 21.78
N PRO A 800 7.70 5.95 21.37
CA PRO A 800 7.68 7.26 20.70
C PRO A 800 8.23 8.41 21.57
N GLU A 801 8.38 8.21 22.89
CA GLU A 801 8.71 9.26 23.87
C GLU A 801 10.01 9.02 24.69
N GLY A 802 10.75 7.94 24.47
CA GLY A 802 12.02 7.69 25.17
C GLY A 802 13.23 8.07 24.31
N ASP A 803 14.40 8.14 24.94
CA ASP A 803 15.74 8.37 24.40
C ASP A 803 16.18 7.53 23.17
N GLY A 804 15.27 6.76 22.58
CA GLY A 804 15.42 6.19 21.24
C GLY A 804 16.36 5.00 21.17
N THR A 805 16.67 4.36 22.29
CA THR A 805 17.57 3.19 22.28
C THR A 805 16.79 1.89 22.06
N PRO A 806 17.04 1.11 20.99
CA PRO A 806 16.48 -0.22 20.83
C PRO A 806 16.98 -1.07 21.98
N MET A 807 16.07 -1.74 22.70
CA MET A 807 16.53 -2.58 23.78
C MET A 807 17.20 -3.85 23.22
N GLN A 808 18.22 -4.33 23.91
CA GLN A 808 18.76 -5.64 23.58
C GLN A 808 17.81 -6.74 24.07
N TYR A 809 17.79 -7.85 23.35
CA TYR A 809 16.94 -9.01 23.62
C TYR A 809 17.68 -10.33 23.52
N LEU A 810 18.96 -10.25 23.17
CA LEU A 810 19.91 -11.34 23.10
C LEU A 810 20.85 -11.20 24.29
N LEU A 811 20.98 -12.27 25.07
CA LEU A 811 21.98 -12.43 26.10
C LEU A 811 22.94 -13.55 25.67
N GLU A 812 24.24 -13.32 25.80
CA GLU A 812 25.26 -14.33 25.45
C GLU A 812 25.36 -15.43 26.51
N SER A 813 25.24 -15.04 27.79
CA SER A 813 25.29 -15.93 28.94
C SER A 813 24.43 -15.37 30.07
N LEU A 814 24.07 -16.26 31.00
CA LEU A 814 23.44 -15.92 32.27
C LEU A 814 24.46 -15.84 33.43
N ASP A 815 25.76 -15.94 33.18
CA ASP A 815 26.77 -16.06 34.25
C ASP A 815 26.94 -14.80 35.12
N ASP A 816 26.72 -13.61 34.54
CA ASP A 816 26.81 -12.33 35.25
C ASP A 816 25.44 -11.94 35.85
N PRO A 817 25.26 -12.04 37.18
CA PRO A 817 23.97 -11.79 37.81
C PRO A 817 23.55 -10.32 37.76
N GLU A 818 24.49 -9.37 37.78
CA GLU A 818 24.16 -7.93 37.76
C GLU A 818 23.70 -7.52 36.35
N LEU A 819 24.41 -7.99 35.32
CA LEU A 819 24.01 -7.76 33.93
C LEU A 819 22.62 -8.34 33.65
N VAL A 820 22.37 -9.60 34.04
CA VAL A 820 21.06 -10.25 33.83
C VAL A 820 19.95 -9.49 34.55
N LYS A 821 20.19 -9.08 35.80
CA LYS A 821 19.22 -8.30 36.59
C LYS A 821 18.84 -6.99 35.90
N TYR A 822 19.81 -6.15 35.58
CA TYR A 822 19.54 -4.83 35.01
C TYR A 822 19.02 -4.90 33.58
N PHE A 823 19.42 -5.92 32.82
CA PHE A 823 18.85 -6.22 31.51
C PHE A 823 17.35 -6.55 31.61
N ILE A 824 16.95 -7.47 32.47
CA ILE A 824 15.52 -7.83 32.64
C ILE A 824 14.71 -6.66 33.18
N GLN A 825 15.25 -5.91 34.15
CA GLN A 825 14.61 -4.70 34.66
C GLN A 825 14.37 -3.66 33.56
N GLY A 826 15.33 -3.45 32.66
CA GLY A 826 15.12 -2.58 31.50
C GLY A 826 13.99 -3.05 30.59
N LEU A 827 13.86 -4.36 30.38
CA LEU A 827 12.90 -4.98 29.44
C LEU A 827 11.48 -4.83 29.94
N LEU A 828 11.33 -4.92 31.26
CA LEU A 828 10.07 -4.73 31.96
C LEU A 828 9.84 -3.28 32.41
N ARG A 829 10.78 -2.37 32.12
CA ARG A 829 10.73 -0.93 32.45
C ARG A 829 10.66 -0.65 33.95
N LEU A 830 11.27 -1.51 34.76
CA LEU A 830 11.29 -1.38 36.20
C LEU A 830 12.26 -0.28 36.63
N ASP A 831 11.96 0.34 37.75
CA ASP A 831 12.85 1.29 38.41
C ASP A 831 14.15 0.58 38.84
N PRO A 832 15.34 1.17 38.57
CA PRO A 832 16.62 0.49 38.82
C PRO A 832 16.94 0.31 40.30
N GLU A 833 16.44 1.19 41.17
CA GLU A 833 16.73 1.17 42.60
C GLU A 833 15.74 0.28 43.35
N THR A 834 14.45 0.39 43.00
CA THR A 834 13.35 -0.27 43.71
C THR A 834 12.87 -1.55 43.03
N GLY A 835 13.15 -1.75 41.74
CA GLY A 835 12.61 -2.86 40.94
C GLY A 835 11.10 -2.78 40.72
N ALA A 836 10.46 -1.66 41.08
CA ALA A 836 9.03 -1.47 40.95
C ALA A 836 8.64 -1.02 39.52
N PRO A 837 7.41 -1.30 39.05
CA PRO A 837 6.85 -0.67 37.87
C PRO A 837 6.83 0.85 38.02
N PRO A 838 6.96 1.62 36.93
CA PRO A 838 6.83 3.07 36.97
C PRO A 838 5.39 3.45 37.34
N THR A 839 5.24 4.39 38.27
CA THR A 839 3.95 4.89 38.79
C THR A 839 3.11 5.61 37.76
#